data_AF-A0A936HH20-F1
#
_entry.id   AF-A0A936HH20-F1
#
_cell.length_a   1.000
_cell.length_b   1.000
_cell.length_c   1.000
_cell.angle_alpha   90.00
_cell.angle_beta   90.00
_cell.angle_gamma   90.00
#
_symmetry.space_group_name_H-M   'P 1'
#
loop_
_entity.id
_entity.type
_entity.pdbx_description
1 polymer ?
#
loop_
_entity_poly.entity_id
_entity_poly.type
_entity_poly.pdbx_seq_one_letter_code
_entity_poly.pdbx_strand_id
1 'polypeptide(L)'
;MKTEKTYVHRRDGSSFPASISDVAAQRYFYSRLSRDGSKTLDDLITNYENRLGGLLINLRAVSIDGAVNAGVAAEVIAHLTPRSAHMRRSFSSVMEKFVKAATEAFSDEDTVVQMSGLAEPEPNQIWNEHIASVLDKELHLKTLLELLSIPKSLLDRMIFMAAKEHVVGSFDAKTWGVTDAFTSVLDRLHDLVRDGHNKALGQALIAEPRKTSLEALEWHIRAAPPEGAILPDCVALGADEEGGPFLPYMMTTMATVSAVVMPITSEKLLVGVRPGRDAPDLANFNCDAAACSDELFITASQSPFFAQLGAKMGQRWRTKIDAVVQAALKDVLPNKRLSDESGSDRPTLPPVSYQLTFTNLGTEEEVRPISEMTQRLLEHVRPLFDLERLDGITFAADHQGALNDLERSFDIDTTPEGVPDYIAQGAATALVLRDGVAKVRIVMHAAYGQSLIADEQEHAEMALHFLVAGLVQACTLSQIEKALPSFLLEPVLMTDHDGVLHCAVRKAVRAYRYARDSAQFGADAMVQQEFSKYLINSFDNASVTIANAKEEHADSPDYPKLFETAHGAASEMLISTARLLGHRHGTSRLDFSTSESDVRATLAARQLTSWIEVFSKDLQRFWQKETWTRTDFYALNIHVERVLWANGIVLWREPNGHGTMIMAAPSQLAPQP
;
A
#
# COMPACT_ATOMS: atom_id res chain seq x y z
N MET A 1 65.96 17.79 8.24
CA MET A 1 64.77 18.08 9.07
C MET A 1 64.11 16.75 9.41
N LYS A 2 63.89 16.44 10.70
CA LYS A 2 63.08 15.27 11.09
C LYS A 2 61.64 15.54 10.63
N THR A 3 61.08 14.67 9.79
CA THR A 3 59.67 14.72 9.41
C THR A 3 58.81 14.60 10.67
N GLU A 4 57.97 15.60 10.95
CA GLU A 4 57.00 15.53 12.04
C GLU A 4 56.03 14.36 11.76
N LYS A 5 55.85 13.48 12.75
CA LYS A 5 55.04 12.27 12.63
C LYS A 5 53.78 12.39 13.49
N THR A 6 52.64 11.99 12.93
CA THR A 6 51.38 11.81 13.66
C THR A 6 50.98 10.34 13.62
N TYR A 7 50.00 9.95 14.44
CA TYR A 7 49.48 8.59 14.48
C TYR A 7 48.01 8.56 14.05
N VAL A 8 47.72 7.77 13.03
CA VAL A 8 46.37 7.54 12.51
C VAL A 8 45.83 6.27 13.15
N HIS A 9 44.62 6.37 13.70
CA HIS A 9 43.91 5.24 14.29
C HIS A 9 42.67 4.91 13.46
N ARG A 10 42.36 3.63 13.33
CA ARG A 10 41.23 3.11 12.54
C ARG A 10 40.28 2.30 13.43
N ARG A 11 39.08 2.04 12.89
CA ARG A 11 38.02 1.30 13.59
C ARG A 11 38.41 -0.13 13.99
N ASP A 12 39.24 -0.79 13.21
CA ASP A 12 39.73 -2.15 13.47
C ASP A 12 40.78 -2.22 14.59
N GLY A 13 41.09 -1.08 15.23
CA GLY A 13 42.10 -0.95 16.27
C GLY A 13 43.52 -0.81 15.72
N SER A 14 43.71 -0.77 14.40
CA SER A 14 45.01 -0.51 13.81
C SER A 14 45.47 0.93 14.05
N SER A 15 46.76 1.09 14.35
CA SER A 15 47.41 2.37 14.56
C SER A 15 48.76 2.40 13.86
N PHE A 16 49.00 3.42 13.04
CA PHE A 16 50.25 3.54 12.29
C PHE A 16 50.75 5.00 12.24
N PRO A 17 52.08 5.20 12.23
CA PRO A 17 52.66 6.53 12.06
C PRO A 17 52.50 7.00 10.61
N ALA A 18 52.21 8.28 10.42
CA ALA A 18 52.08 8.91 9.11
C ALA A 18 52.71 10.31 9.09
N SER A 19 53.09 10.77 7.89
CA SER A 19 53.56 12.14 7.67
C SER A 19 52.37 13.09 7.68
N ILE A 20 52.48 14.24 8.34
CA ILE A 20 51.43 15.28 8.35
C ILE A 20 50.99 15.67 6.94
N SER A 21 51.90 15.63 5.95
CA SER A 21 51.63 15.96 4.54
C SER A 21 50.77 14.94 3.79
N ASP A 22 50.70 13.69 4.28
CA ASP A 22 50.09 12.57 3.55
C ASP A 22 48.85 11.99 4.25
N VAL A 23 48.53 12.47 5.46
CA VAL A 23 47.34 12.03 6.20
C VAL A 23 46.09 12.71 5.64
N ALA A 24 45.12 11.89 5.21
CA ALA A 24 43.82 12.33 4.68
C ALA A 24 43.86 13.17 3.38
N ALA A 25 44.99 13.20 2.66
CA ALA A 25 45.13 13.92 1.39
C ALA A 25 44.56 13.12 0.20
N GLN A 26 43.74 13.76 -0.65
CA GLN A 26 43.30 13.23 -1.95
C GLN A 26 43.71 14.22 -3.04
N ARG A 27 44.59 13.80 -3.98
CA ARG A 27 45.05 14.66 -5.07
C ARG A 27 43.97 14.78 -6.16
N TYR A 28 43.77 16.00 -6.70
CA TYR A 28 42.83 16.31 -7.80
C TYR A 28 41.37 15.99 -7.50
N PHE A 29 40.95 16.14 -6.25
CA PHE A 29 39.60 15.76 -5.83
C PHE A 29 38.52 16.73 -6.33
N TYR A 30 38.74 18.05 -6.26
CA TYR A 30 37.69 19.02 -6.61
C TYR A 30 37.72 19.43 -8.08
N SER A 31 38.88 19.36 -8.74
CA SER A 31 38.98 19.62 -10.18
C SER A 31 40.23 19.00 -10.81
N ARG A 32 40.18 18.76 -12.13
CA ARG A 32 41.38 18.44 -12.93
C ARG A 32 42.15 19.73 -13.24
N LEU A 33 43.46 19.61 -13.44
CA LEU A 33 44.32 20.72 -13.87
C LEU A 33 43.75 21.37 -15.13
N SER A 34 43.59 22.70 -15.07
CA SER A 34 43.13 23.47 -16.22
C SER A 34 44.14 23.36 -17.37
N ARG A 35 43.63 23.12 -18.59
CA ARG A 35 44.45 23.06 -19.81
C ARG A 35 44.69 24.43 -20.45
N ASP A 36 43.92 25.44 -20.05
CA ASP A 36 43.94 26.80 -20.63
C ASP A 36 44.40 27.88 -19.63
N GLY A 37 44.75 27.50 -18.40
CA GLY A 37 45.22 28.41 -17.36
C GLY A 37 44.12 29.13 -16.59
N SER A 38 42.84 28.83 -16.85
CA SER A 38 41.72 29.31 -16.02
C SER A 38 41.80 28.77 -14.58
N LYS A 39 41.43 29.61 -13.61
CA LYS A 39 41.40 29.22 -12.19
C LYS A 39 40.35 28.15 -11.96
N THR A 40 40.78 27.01 -11.43
CA THR A 40 39.94 25.87 -11.06
C THR A 40 39.42 25.98 -9.62
N LEU A 41 38.52 25.08 -9.22
CA LEU A 41 38.05 25.01 -7.84
C LEU A 41 39.20 24.62 -6.88
N ASP A 42 40.10 23.72 -7.29
CA ASP A 42 41.33 23.40 -6.55
C ASP A 42 42.20 24.66 -6.34
N ASP A 43 42.33 25.53 -7.34
CA ASP A 43 43.12 26.78 -7.22
C ASP A 43 42.48 27.77 -6.22
N LEU A 44 41.16 27.89 -6.23
CA LEU A 44 40.43 28.73 -5.28
C LEU A 44 40.55 28.22 -3.85
N ILE A 45 40.45 26.90 -3.66
CA ILE A 45 40.61 26.24 -2.36
C ILE A 45 42.05 26.40 -1.86
N THR A 46 43.05 26.09 -2.69
CA THR A 46 44.48 26.21 -2.32
C THR A 46 44.84 27.64 -1.90
N ASN A 47 44.34 28.65 -2.63
CA ASN A 47 44.58 30.05 -2.27
C ASN A 47 43.96 30.43 -0.93
N TYR A 48 42.78 29.89 -0.62
CA TYR A 48 42.10 30.13 0.64
C TYR A 48 42.77 29.37 1.82
N GLU A 49 43.29 28.17 1.59
CA GLU A 49 43.99 27.37 2.60
C GLU A 49 45.21 28.11 3.19
N ASN A 50 45.91 28.92 2.39
CA ASN A 50 46.99 29.78 2.88
C ASN A 50 46.50 30.79 3.94
N ARG A 51 45.33 31.40 3.72
CA ARG A 51 44.68 32.31 4.70
C ARG A 51 44.26 31.54 5.95
N LEU A 52 43.66 30.36 5.77
CA LEU A 52 43.21 29.52 6.86
C LEU A 52 44.38 29.06 7.76
N GLY A 53 45.53 28.73 7.17
CA GLY A 53 46.76 28.43 7.90
C GLY A 53 47.20 29.57 8.82
N GLY A 54 47.12 30.82 8.34
CA GLY A 54 47.37 32.01 9.16
C GLY A 54 46.40 32.16 10.33
N LEU A 55 45.10 31.94 10.10
CA LEU A 55 44.09 31.98 11.18
C LEU A 55 44.32 30.89 12.24
N LEU A 56 44.68 29.67 11.82
CA LEU A 56 45.00 28.58 12.75
C LEU A 56 46.23 28.88 13.59
N ILE A 57 47.28 29.50 13.01
CA ILE A 57 48.46 29.94 13.78
C ILE A 57 48.04 30.95 14.86
N ASN A 58 47.19 31.92 14.51
CA ASN A 58 46.69 32.91 15.47
C ASN A 58 45.90 32.25 16.61
N LEU A 59 45.00 31.32 16.29
CA LEU A 59 44.24 30.58 17.30
C LEU A 59 45.14 29.77 18.24
N ARG A 60 46.18 29.12 17.71
CA ARG A 60 47.15 28.32 18.49
C ARG A 60 47.99 29.17 19.44
N ALA A 61 48.23 30.44 19.11
CA ALA A 61 49.01 31.37 19.93
C ALA A 61 48.25 31.87 21.17
N VAL A 62 46.92 31.81 21.19
CA VAL A 62 46.10 32.22 22.33
C VAL A 62 46.37 31.30 23.53
N SER A 63 46.51 31.88 24.73
CA SER A 63 46.73 31.14 25.98
C SER A 63 45.49 30.33 26.36
N ILE A 64 45.67 29.30 27.17
CA ILE A 64 44.54 28.59 27.80
C ILE A 64 43.71 29.61 28.58
N ASP A 65 42.39 29.46 28.49
CA ASP A 65 41.35 30.37 28.99
C ASP A 65 41.30 31.75 28.34
N GLY A 66 42.12 32.00 27.33
CA GLY A 66 42.07 33.21 26.52
C GLY A 66 40.81 33.27 25.64
N ALA A 67 40.19 34.44 25.59
CA ALA A 67 39.08 34.73 24.68
C ALA A 67 39.55 34.79 23.22
N VAL A 68 38.69 34.36 22.31
CA VAL A 68 38.96 34.29 20.86
C VAL A 68 37.93 35.15 20.12
N ASN A 69 38.36 35.83 19.06
CA ASN A 69 37.45 36.58 18.19
C ASN A 69 36.47 35.63 17.50
N ALA A 70 35.17 35.88 17.67
CA ALA A 70 34.11 35.01 17.14
C ALA A 70 34.14 34.88 15.61
N GLY A 71 34.47 35.96 14.89
CA GLY A 71 34.62 35.94 13.43
C GLY A 71 35.75 35.02 12.96
N VAL A 72 36.88 34.99 13.68
CA VAL A 72 38.01 34.09 13.39
C VAL A 72 37.64 32.63 13.63
N ALA A 73 37.02 32.32 14.78
CA ALA A 73 36.59 30.96 15.11
C ALA A 73 35.53 30.44 14.12
N ALA A 74 34.52 31.28 13.83
CA ALA A 74 33.47 30.97 12.88
C ALA A 74 34.01 30.72 11.47
N GLU A 75 34.92 31.57 10.99
CA GLU A 75 35.52 31.41 9.67
C GLU A 75 36.28 30.09 9.55
N VAL A 76 37.05 29.71 10.57
CA VAL A 76 37.83 28.46 10.56
C VAL A 76 36.91 27.23 10.56
N ILE A 77 35.94 27.18 11.47
CA ILE A 77 35.05 26.02 11.61
C ILE A 77 34.11 25.88 10.41
N ALA A 78 33.51 26.99 9.95
CA ALA A 78 32.63 26.99 8.78
C ALA A 78 33.36 26.58 7.50
N HIS A 79 34.69 26.76 7.44
CA HIS A 79 35.49 26.37 6.29
C HIS A 79 35.97 24.92 6.35
N LEU A 80 36.41 24.43 7.51
CA LEU A 80 36.96 23.07 7.60
C LEU A 80 35.89 21.99 7.63
N THR A 81 34.76 22.24 8.30
CA THR A 81 33.74 21.20 8.53
C THR A 81 33.03 20.72 7.26
N PRO A 82 32.67 21.58 6.27
CA PRO A 82 32.03 21.12 5.04
C PRO A 82 32.95 20.30 4.15
N ARG A 83 34.28 20.48 4.25
CA ARG A 83 35.26 19.86 3.36
C ARG A 83 35.74 18.48 3.85
N SER A 84 35.27 18.06 5.02
CA SER A 84 35.66 16.77 5.60
C SER A 84 35.25 15.59 4.69
N ALA A 85 36.16 14.62 4.54
CA ALA A 85 35.84 13.35 3.87
C ALA A 85 34.73 12.58 4.61
N HIS A 86 34.56 12.85 5.90
CA HIS A 86 33.45 12.38 6.73
C HIS A 86 32.10 12.73 6.09
N MET A 87 31.87 14.01 5.77
CA MET A 87 30.58 14.49 5.24
C MET A 87 30.15 13.78 3.96
N ARG A 88 31.05 13.65 2.98
CA ARG A 88 30.75 12.99 1.70
C ARG A 88 30.27 11.56 1.90
N ARG A 89 30.94 10.82 2.79
CA ARG A 89 30.62 9.43 3.07
C ARG A 89 29.36 9.26 3.89
N SER A 90 29.11 10.16 4.84
CA SER A 90 27.84 10.19 5.55
C SER A 90 26.67 10.37 4.56
N PHE A 91 26.80 11.25 3.57
CA PHE A 91 25.77 11.42 2.54
C PHE A 91 25.59 10.18 1.64
N SER A 92 26.68 9.58 1.16
CA SER A 92 26.60 8.32 0.40
C SER A 92 25.90 7.24 1.21
N SER A 93 26.29 7.03 2.47
CA SER A 93 25.69 6.01 3.34
C SER A 93 24.21 6.27 3.65
N VAL A 94 23.79 7.54 3.81
CA VAL A 94 22.37 7.90 3.96
C VAL A 94 21.58 7.50 2.71
N MET A 95 22.08 7.88 1.54
CA MET A 95 21.38 7.63 0.29
C MET A 95 21.34 6.15 -0.07
N GLU A 96 22.39 5.38 0.20
CA GLU A 96 22.40 3.91 0.06
C GLU A 96 21.28 3.28 0.90
N LYS A 97 21.17 3.68 2.18
CA LYS A 97 20.14 3.17 3.08
C LYS A 97 18.74 3.55 2.61
N PHE A 98 18.55 4.79 2.13
CA PHE A 98 17.27 5.25 1.60
C PHE A 98 16.85 4.46 0.35
N VAL A 99 17.75 4.31 -0.63
CA VAL A 99 17.48 3.57 -1.87
C VAL A 99 17.22 2.09 -1.59
N LYS A 100 17.97 1.48 -0.67
CA LYS A 100 17.72 0.08 -0.26
C LYS A 100 16.34 -0.07 0.36
N ALA A 101 15.98 0.80 1.30
CA ALA A 101 14.67 0.75 1.93
C ALA A 101 13.52 1.04 0.96
N ALA A 102 13.71 1.94 -0.01
CA ALA A 102 12.76 2.15 -1.09
C ALA A 102 12.62 0.89 -1.95
N THR A 103 13.72 0.24 -2.31
CA THR A 103 13.69 -1.01 -3.09
C THR A 103 12.92 -2.12 -2.36
N GLU A 104 13.15 -2.28 -1.05
CA GLU A 104 12.40 -3.22 -0.20
C GLU A 104 10.90 -2.89 -0.18
N ALA A 105 10.53 -1.62 -0.01
CA ALA A 105 9.14 -1.18 -0.02
C ALA A 105 8.44 -1.40 -1.36
N PHE A 106 9.06 -1.04 -2.48
CA PHE A 106 8.48 -1.23 -3.81
C PHE A 106 8.58 -2.67 -4.33
N SER A 107 9.19 -3.58 -3.55
CA SER A 107 9.15 -5.03 -3.80
C SER A 107 7.96 -5.72 -3.11
N ASP A 108 7.19 -5.02 -2.29
CA ASP A 108 6.00 -5.52 -1.61
C ASP A 108 4.74 -5.10 -2.38
N GLU A 109 3.95 -6.09 -2.82
CA GLU A 109 2.75 -5.85 -3.63
C GLU A 109 1.76 -4.91 -2.92
N ASP A 110 1.46 -5.18 -1.64
CA ASP A 110 0.49 -4.40 -0.87
C ASP A 110 0.91 -2.92 -0.77
N THR A 111 2.20 -2.68 -0.54
CA THR A 111 2.78 -1.34 -0.52
C THR A 111 2.64 -0.65 -1.87
N VAL A 112 2.96 -1.33 -2.98
CA VAL A 112 2.80 -0.77 -4.34
C VAL A 112 1.32 -0.45 -4.62
N VAL A 113 0.41 -1.37 -4.29
CA VAL A 113 -1.04 -1.20 -4.48
C VAL A 113 -1.56 0.00 -3.69
N GLN A 114 -1.10 0.20 -2.45
CA GLN A 114 -1.51 1.34 -1.63
C GLN A 114 -0.92 2.67 -2.15
N MET A 115 0.38 2.71 -2.46
CA MET A 115 1.05 3.95 -2.90
C MET A 115 0.60 4.43 -4.30
N SER A 116 0.15 3.51 -5.15
CA SER A 116 -0.36 3.81 -6.49
C SER A 116 -1.86 4.15 -6.51
N GLY A 117 -2.55 4.03 -5.38
CA GLY A 117 -4.01 4.19 -5.31
C GLY A 117 -4.77 3.01 -5.93
N LEU A 118 -4.13 1.88 -6.24
CA LEU A 118 -4.81 0.69 -6.77
C LEU A 118 -5.53 -0.12 -5.68
N ALA A 119 -5.49 0.34 -4.42
CA ALA A 119 -6.16 -0.32 -3.32
C ALA A 119 -7.69 -0.24 -3.41
N GLU A 120 -8.21 0.88 -3.90
CA GLU A 120 -9.65 1.09 -4.06
C GLU A 120 -10.16 0.46 -5.37
N PRO A 121 -11.45 0.12 -5.47
CA PRO A 121 -12.03 -0.40 -6.71
C PRO A 121 -11.99 0.59 -7.88
N GLU A 122 -12.02 1.89 -7.61
CA GLU A 122 -12.11 2.94 -8.63
C GLU A 122 -10.94 3.94 -8.59
N PRO A 123 -10.71 4.69 -9.69
CA PRO A 123 -9.80 5.82 -9.71
C PRO A 123 -10.06 6.78 -8.56
N ASN A 124 -9.01 7.12 -7.82
CA ASN A 124 -9.07 7.97 -6.64
C ASN A 124 -8.00 9.06 -6.69
N GLN A 125 -7.95 9.89 -5.65
CA GLN A 125 -7.03 11.02 -5.59
C GLN A 125 -5.56 10.59 -5.72
N ILE A 126 -5.14 9.49 -5.08
CA ILE A 126 -3.76 9.01 -5.14
C ILE A 126 -3.40 8.60 -6.57
N TRP A 127 -4.29 7.84 -7.24
CA TRP A 127 -4.14 7.48 -8.65
C TRP A 127 -4.00 8.71 -9.55
N ASN A 128 -4.88 9.70 -9.35
CA ASN A 128 -4.92 10.91 -10.16
C ASN A 128 -3.66 11.77 -10.00
N GLU A 129 -3.16 11.90 -8.78
CA GLU A 129 -1.96 12.68 -8.46
C GLU A 129 -0.70 12.03 -9.04
N HIS A 130 -0.55 10.70 -8.89
CA HIS A 130 0.71 10.02 -9.16
C HIS A 130 0.82 9.38 -10.54
N ILE A 131 -0.29 8.88 -11.12
CA ILE A 131 -0.23 8.04 -12.32
C ILE A 131 -0.98 8.66 -13.50
N ALA A 132 -2.22 9.13 -13.30
CA ALA A 132 -3.02 9.68 -14.39
C ALA A 132 -2.33 10.88 -15.07
N SER A 133 -1.65 11.73 -14.28
CA SER A 133 -0.89 12.90 -14.78
C SER A 133 0.33 12.55 -15.63
N VAL A 134 0.89 11.35 -15.45
CA VAL A 134 2.01 10.81 -16.24
C VAL A 134 1.48 10.26 -17.57
N LEU A 135 0.39 9.51 -17.53
CA LEU A 135 -0.23 8.92 -18.71
C LEU A 135 -0.87 9.97 -19.63
N ASP A 136 -1.35 11.08 -19.08
CA ASP A 136 -1.81 12.24 -19.87
C ASP A 136 -0.68 12.84 -20.74
N LYS A 137 0.59 12.51 -20.50
CA LYS A 137 1.73 12.97 -21.30
C LYS A 137 2.14 11.99 -22.41
N GLU A 138 1.57 10.79 -22.45
CA GLU A 138 1.85 9.77 -23.47
C GLU A 138 1.05 10.00 -24.75
N LEU A 139 1.76 10.39 -25.82
CA LEU A 139 1.16 10.84 -27.07
C LEU A 139 0.42 9.72 -27.81
N HIS A 140 0.93 8.49 -27.78
CA HIS A 140 0.35 7.34 -28.49
C HIS A 140 -1.00 6.91 -27.93
N LEU A 141 -1.17 6.94 -26.60
CA LEU A 141 -2.46 6.68 -25.95
C LEU A 141 -3.48 7.71 -26.38
N LYS A 142 -3.15 9.01 -26.30
CA LYS A 142 -4.05 10.08 -26.73
C LYS A 142 -4.56 9.91 -28.17
N THR A 143 -3.68 9.58 -29.11
CA THR A 143 -4.05 9.42 -30.53
C THR A 143 -4.97 8.21 -30.76
N LEU A 144 -4.75 7.08 -30.09
CA LEU A 144 -5.59 5.88 -30.25
C LEU A 144 -7.03 6.14 -29.78
N LEU A 145 -7.19 7.07 -28.84
CA LEU A 145 -8.44 7.30 -28.10
C LEU A 145 -9.29 8.41 -28.71
N GLU A 146 -8.65 9.42 -29.30
CA GLU A 146 -9.32 10.38 -30.19
C GLU A 146 -10.00 9.67 -31.36
N LEU A 147 -9.42 8.55 -31.84
CA LEU A 147 -9.99 7.73 -32.91
C LEU A 147 -11.29 7.01 -32.49
N LEU A 148 -11.43 6.64 -31.21
CA LEU A 148 -12.54 5.84 -30.69
C LEU A 148 -13.71 6.68 -30.14
N SER A 149 -13.57 8.01 -30.08
CA SER A 149 -14.61 8.95 -29.58
C SER A 149 -15.19 8.59 -28.19
N ILE A 150 -14.39 7.91 -27.34
CA ILE A 150 -14.80 7.54 -25.97
C ILE A 150 -14.52 8.67 -24.96
N PRO A 151 -15.33 8.84 -23.90
CA PRO A 151 -15.08 9.88 -22.89
C PRO A 151 -13.79 9.64 -22.08
N LYS A 152 -13.13 10.73 -21.66
CA LYS A 152 -11.91 10.67 -20.83
C LYS A 152 -12.12 9.93 -19.50
N SER A 153 -13.30 10.04 -18.88
CA SER A 153 -13.60 9.35 -17.62
C SER A 153 -13.70 7.83 -17.78
N LEU A 154 -14.24 7.36 -18.91
CA LEU A 154 -14.26 5.93 -19.23
C LEU A 154 -12.83 5.42 -19.47
N LEU A 155 -12.05 6.17 -20.24
CA LEU A 155 -10.65 5.85 -20.48
C LEU A 155 -9.86 5.68 -19.18
N ASP A 156 -9.97 6.63 -18.26
CA ASP A 156 -9.24 6.60 -17.00
C ASP A 156 -9.57 5.31 -16.20
N ARG A 157 -10.85 4.92 -16.16
CA ARG A 157 -11.27 3.65 -15.54
C ARG A 157 -10.71 2.41 -16.25
N MET A 158 -10.63 2.41 -17.58
CA MET A 158 -10.04 1.30 -18.35
C MET A 158 -8.54 1.17 -18.06
N ILE A 159 -7.81 2.28 -18.06
CA ILE A 159 -6.38 2.31 -17.72
C ILE A 159 -6.16 1.88 -16.27
N PHE A 160 -6.95 2.42 -15.34
CA PHE A 160 -6.91 2.07 -13.92
C PHE A 160 -7.09 0.56 -13.73
N MET A 161 -8.13 -0.03 -14.33
CA MET A 161 -8.38 -1.46 -14.22
C MET A 161 -7.27 -2.29 -14.87
N ALA A 162 -6.74 -1.87 -16.02
CA ALA A 162 -5.61 -2.57 -16.65
C ALA A 162 -4.34 -2.52 -15.78
N ALA A 163 -4.03 -1.37 -15.18
CA ALA A 163 -2.93 -1.24 -14.24
C ALA A 163 -3.17 -2.10 -13.00
N LYS A 164 -4.39 -2.08 -12.46
CA LYS A 164 -4.78 -2.90 -11.31
C LYS A 164 -4.66 -4.39 -11.58
N GLU A 165 -5.13 -4.88 -12.72
CA GLU A 165 -4.98 -6.28 -13.14
C GLU A 165 -3.51 -6.67 -13.30
N HIS A 166 -2.68 -5.78 -13.83
CA HIS A 166 -1.26 -6.05 -14.01
C HIS A 166 -0.51 -6.12 -12.67
N VAL A 167 -0.80 -5.19 -11.75
CA VAL A 167 -0.21 -5.16 -10.41
C VAL A 167 -0.77 -6.29 -9.55
N VAL A 168 -2.07 -6.36 -9.36
CA VAL A 168 -2.70 -7.29 -8.41
C VAL A 168 -2.71 -8.74 -8.91
N GLY A 169 -2.90 -8.95 -10.21
CA GLY A 169 -3.01 -10.29 -10.79
C GLY A 169 -1.69 -10.93 -11.21
N SER A 170 -0.61 -10.14 -11.32
CA SER A 170 0.68 -10.62 -11.83
C SER A 170 1.90 -9.85 -11.29
N PHE A 171 1.88 -9.43 -10.01
CA PHE A 171 2.99 -8.68 -9.45
C PHE A 171 4.32 -9.46 -9.51
N ASP A 172 5.31 -8.91 -10.20
CA ASP A 172 6.70 -9.30 -10.09
C ASP A 172 7.59 -8.05 -10.12
N ALA A 173 8.26 -7.78 -9.00
CA ALA A 173 9.13 -6.61 -8.86
C ALA A 173 10.29 -6.58 -9.88
N LYS A 174 10.63 -7.72 -10.49
CA LYS A 174 11.61 -7.82 -11.58
C LYS A 174 11.03 -7.40 -12.92
N THR A 175 9.82 -7.82 -13.27
CA THR A 175 9.19 -7.44 -14.55
C THR A 175 8.88 -5.95 -14.61
N TRP A 176 8.66 -5.30 -13.46
CA TRP A 176 8.47 -3.85 -13.35
C TRP A 176 9.75 -3.02 -13.50
N GLY A 177 10.94 -3.63 -13.55
CA GLY A 177 12.21 -2.92 -13.68
C GLY A 177 12.54 -1.98 -12.52
N VAL A 178 11.76 -1.99 -11.44
CA VAL A 178 11.94 -1.15 -10.24
C VAL A 178 13.27 -1.49 -9.57
N THR A 179 13.57 -2.79 -9.46
CA THR A 179 14.84 -3.28 -8.91
C THR A 179 16.02 -2.77 -9.75
N ASP A 180 15.91 -2.82 -11.08
CA ASP A 180 16.98 -2.37 -11.99
C ASP A 180 17.15 -0.85 -11.96
N ALA A 181 16.05 -0.09 -11.86
CA ALA A 181 16.06 1.36 -11.75
C ALA A 181 16.77 1.83 -10.46
N PHE A 182 16.44 1.24 -9.30
CA PHE A 182 17.11 1.58 -8.04
C PHE A 182 18.56 1.09 -7.99
N THR A 183 18.86 -0.07 -8.59
CA THR A 183 20.24 -0.55 -8.71
C THR A 183 21.11 0.39 -9.55
N SER A 184 20.58 0.92 -10.66
CA SER A 184 21.26 1.92 -11.49
C SER A 184 21.55 3.23 -10.74
N VAL A 185 20.66 3.63 -9.81
CA VAL A 185 20.90 4.78 -8.92
C VAL A 185 22.02 4.50 -7.91
N LEU A 186 22.05 3.29 -7.31
CA LEU A 186 23.13 2.88 -6.41
C LEU A 186 24.49 2.88 -7.10
N ASP A 187 24.55 2.36 -8.33
CA ASP A 187 25.80 2.29 -9.11
C ASP A 187 26.40 3.68 -9.41
N ARG A 188 25.56 4.70 -9.54
CA ARG A 188 25.97 6.09 -9.84
C ARG A 188 26.11 6.97 -8.60
N LEU A 189 25.81 6.44 -7.42
CA LEU A 189 25.62 7.25 -6.23
C LEU A 189 26.87 8.05 -5.83
N HIS A 190 28.03 7.42 -5.92
CA HIS A 190 29.30 8.07 -5.54
C HIS A 190 29.59 9.30 -6.42
N ASP A 191 29.31 9.22 -7.72
CA ASP A 191 29.50 10.34 -8.65
C ASP A 191 28.48 11.46 -8.39
N LEU A 192 27.20 11.12 -8.15
CA LEU A 192 26.16 12.10 -7.82
C LEU A 192 26.47 12.88 -6.54
N VAL A 193 26.92 12.20 -5.49
CA VAL A 193 27.30 12.83 -4.21
C VAL A 193 28.52 13.74 -4.42
N ARG A 194 29.54 13.28 -5.17
CA ARG A 194 30.73 14.09 -5.48
C ARG A 194 30.35 15.36 -6.25
N ASP A 195 29.57 15.24 -7.31
CA ASP A 195 29.27 16.35 -8.20
C ASP A 195 28.35 17.38 -7.52
N GLY A 196 27.37 16.91 -6.73
CA GLY A 196 26.53 17.77 -5.89
C GLY A 196 27.34 18.52 -4.82
N HIS A 197 28.28 17.82 -4.17
CA HIS A 197 29.18 18.43 -3.19
C HIS A 197 30.08 19.51 -3.81
N ASN A 198 30.69 19.23 -4.97
CA ASN A 198 31.53 20.18 -5.69
C ASN A 198 30.74 21.40 -6.15
N LYS A 199 29.49 21.21 -6.61
CA LYS A 199 28.60 22.32 -6.97
C LYS A 199 28.29 23.22 -5.78
N ALA A 200 28.01 22.65 -4.61
CA ALA A 200 27.74 23.42 -3.39
C ALA A 200 28.97 24.25 -2.95
N LEU A 201 30.18 23.68 -3.04
CA LEU A 201 31.43 24.39 -2.73
C LEU A 201 31.78 25.48 -3.76
N GLY A 202 31.41 25.29 -5.03
CA GLY A 202 31.66 26.25 -6.10
C GLY A 202 30.77 27.49 -6.06
N GLN A 203 29.59 27.42 -5.42
CA GLN A 203 28.66 28.55 -5.30
C GLN A 203 29.05 29.55 -4.20
N ALA A 204 29.68 29.09 -3.11
CA ALA A 204 30.28 29.94 -2.08
C ALA A 204 31.30 29.14 -1.25
N LEU A 205 32.52 29.68 -1.06
CA LEU A 205 33.57 29.01 -0.26
C LEU A 205 33.22 28.88 1.24
N ILE A 206 32.27 29.69 1.73
CA ILE A 206 31.70 29.66 3.08
C ILE A 206 30.18 29.80 2.96
N ALA A 207 29.42 28.95 3.66
CA ALA A 207 27.98 29.13 3.80
C ALA A 207 27.71 30.24 4.85
N GLU A 208 27.37 31.45 4.39
CA GLU A 208 27.16 32.63 5.25
C GLU A 208 26.23 32.36 6.46
N PRO A 209 25.09 31.65 6.35
CA PRO A 209 24.24 31.37 7.51
C PRO A 209 24.94 30.59 8.63
N ARG A 210 25.91 29.71 8.29
CA ARG A 210 26.67 28.94 9.28
C ARG A 210 27.70 29.79 9.97
N LYS A 211 28.36 30.67 9.22
CA LYS A 211 29.30 31.62 9.79
C LYS A 211 28.58 32.52 10.81
N THR A 212 27.42 33.08 10.45
CA THR A 212 26.63 33.91 11.36
C THR A 212 26.20 33.16 12.63
N SER A 213 25.77 31.89 12.51
CA SER A 213 25.42 31.05 13.67
C SER A 213 26.62 30.85 14.62
N LEU A 214 27.82 30.60 14.08
CA LEU A 214 29.04 30.45 14.86
C LEU A 214 29.56 31.76 15.47
N GLU A 215 29.37 32.89 14.77
CA GLU A 215 29.73 34.23 15.26
C GLU A 215 28.91 34.65 16.49
N ALA A 216 27.72 34.07 16.66
CA ALA A 216 26.86 34.31 17.83
C ALA A 216 27.32 33.58 19.10
N LEU A 217 28.34 32.73 19.03
CA LEU A 217 28.90 32.01 20.18
C LEU A 217 30.04 32.81 20.84
N GLU A 218 30.22 32.61 22.14
CA GLU A 218 31.37 33.11 22.90
C GLU A 218 32.51 32.09 22.86
N TRP A 219 33.66 32.51 22.34
CA TRP A 219 34.78 31.61 22.04
C TRP A 219 35.95 31.75 23.01
N HIS A 220 36.42 30.62 23.50
CA HIS A 220 37.58 30.53 24.39
C HIS A 220 38.47 29.35 24.03
N ILE A 221 39.76 29.45 24.37
CA ILE A 221 40.67 28.30 24.38
C ILE A 221 40.53 27.58 25.71
N ARG A 222 40.29 26.26 25.68
CA ARG A 222 40.30 25.38 26.86
C ARG A 222 41.42 24.37 26.76
N ALA A 223 41.89 23.88 27.91
CA ALA A 223 42.85 22.80 27.97
C ALA A 223 42.25 21.51 27.38
N ALA A 224 43.05 20.76 26.64
CA ALA A 224 42.71 19.41 26.22
C ALA A 224 42.80 18.42 27.40
N PRO A 225 42.22 17.22 27.27
CA PRO A 225 42.43 16.13 28.22
C PRO A 225 43.93 15.81 28.42
N PRO A 226 44.34 15.32 29.62
CA PRO A 226 45.74 15.03 29.92
C PRO A 226 46.43 14.06 28.94
N GLU A 227 45.66 13.16 28.33
CA GLU A 227 46.15 12.21 27.33
C GLU A 227 46.47 12.88 25.98
N GLY A 228 46.00 14.10 25.77
CA GLY A 228 46.04 14.87 24.53
C GLY A 228 44.75 14.75 23.71
N ALA A 229 44.34 15.84 23.06
CA ALA A 229 43.15 15.84 22.21
C ALA A 229 43.37 15.05 20.91
N ILE A 230 42.39 14.22 20.55
CA ILE A 230 42.32 13.63 19.20
C ILE A 230 41.79 14.66 18.20
N LEU A 231 42.25 14.58 16.96
CA LEU A 231 41.66 15.30 15.82
C LEU A 231 40.72 14.35 15.07
N PRO A 232 39.38 14.53 15.17
CA PRO A 232 38.40 13.68 14.49
C PRO A 232 38.33 14.01 13.00
N ASP A 233 37.91 13.03 12.17
CA ASP A 233 37.73 13.24 10.73
C ASP A 233 36.54 14.14 10.36
N CYS A 234 35.64 14.42 11.31
CA CYS A 234 34.58 15.41 11.19
C CYS A 234 35.01 16.84 11.59
N VAL A 235 36.27 17.02 12.01
CA VAL A 235 36.92 18.28 12.43
C VAL A 235 36.38 18.87 13.73
N ALA A 236 35.07 19.14 13.81
CA ALA A 236 34.44 19.80 14.95
C ALA A 236 33.21 19.04 15.42
N LEU A 237 33.00 19.08 16.73
CA LEU A 237 31.85 18.51 17.42
C LEU A 237 30.90 19.63 17.82
N GLY A 238 29.60 19.35 17.86
CA GLY A 238 28.61 20.28 18.39
C GLY A 238 27.52 19.56 19.19
N ALA A 239 26.89 20.30 20.10
CA ALA A 239 25.74 19.85 20.86
C ALA A 239 24.56 20.80 20.58
N ASP A 240 23.37 20.26 20.37
CA ASP A 240 22.15 21.06 20.11
C ASP A 240 21.53 21.62 21.39
N GLU A 241 21.71 20.93 22.52
CA GLU A 241 21.14 21.29 23.82
C GLU A 241 22.22 21.30 24.90
N GLU A 242 21.99 22.01 26.00
CA GLU A 242 22.92 22.06 27.12
C GLU A 242 23.00 20.70 27.81
N GLY A 243 24.23 20.18 28.01
CA GLY A 243 24.45 18.82 28.51
C GLY A 243 24.06 17.69 27.53
N GLY A 244 23.66 18.04 26.30
CA GLY A 244 23.34 17.06 25.26
C GLY A 244 24.58 16.34 24.72
N PRO A 245 24.39 15.20 24.02
CA PRO A 245 25.51 14.48 23.43
C PRO A 245 26.14 15.26 22.27
N PHE A 246 27.46 15.16 22.14
CA PHE A 246 28.15 15.69 20.97
C PHE A 246 27.85 14.86 19.72
N LEU A 247 27.65 15.57 18.62
CA LEU A 247 27.53 15.07 17.26
C LEU A 247 28.63 15.72 16.39
N PRO A 248 28.95 15.17 15.20
CA PRO A 248 29.64 15.94 14.18
C PRO A 248 28.90 17.28 13.99
N TYR A 249 29.60 18.42 14.11
CA TYR A 249 28.96 19.75 14.09
C TYR A 249 28.01 19.94 12.90
N MET A 250 28.39 19.36 11.77
CA MET A 250 27.63 19.36 10.52
C MET A 250 26.25 18.69 10.58
N MET A 251 25.98 17.92 11.63
CA MET A 251 24.71 17.25 11.90
C MET A 251 23.89 17.96 13.00
N THR A 252 24.41 19.06 13.55
CA THR A 252 23.68 19.89 14.52
C THR A 252 22.74 20.86 13.81
N THR A 253 21.76 21.35 14.55
CA THR A 253 20.79 22.33 14.06
C THR A 253 21.27 23.73 14.41
N MET A 254 21.50 24.54 13.37
CA MET A 254 22.11 25.88 13.47
C MET A 254 21.34 26.82 14.41
N ALA A 255 20.02 26.65 14.52
CA ALA A 255 19.17 27.45 15.40
C ALA A 255 19.38 27.11 16.88
N THR A 256 19.61 25.84 17.21
CA THR A 256 19.60 25.33 18.59
C THR A 256 20.99 25.16 19.17
N VAL A 257 22.03 24.97 18.35
CA VAL A 257 23.42 24.67 18.78
C VAL A 257 23.83 25.42 20.07
N SER A 258 24.13 24.67 21.12
CA SER A 258 24.45 25.16 22.45
C SER A 258 25.96 25.35 22.63
N ALA A 259 26.75 24.43 22.08
CA ALA A 259 28.21 24.44 22.15
C ALA A 259 28.86 23.80 20.92
N VAL A 260 30.06 24.27 20.57
CA VAL A 260 30.91 23.75 19.50
C VAL A 260 32.33 23.60 20.00
N VAL A 261 32.96 22.46 19.72
CA VAL A 261 34.32 22.15 20.16
C VAL A 261 35.16 21.68 18.98
N MET A 262 36.34 22.29 18.78
CA MET A 262 37.30 21.92 17.75
C MET A 262 38.72 21.79 18.33
N PRO A 263 39.40 20.66 18.18
CA PRO A 263 40.79 20.52 18.59
C PRO A 263 41.72 21.29 17.64
N ILE A 264 42.55 22.18 18.19
CA ILE A 264 43.49 23.00 17.40
C ILE A 264 44.95 22.55 17.56
N THR A 265 45.27 21.90 18.69
CA THR A 265 46.53 21.21 19.00
C THR A 265 46.22 20.02 19.92
N SER A 266 47.22 19.18 20.24
CA SER A 266 47.07 18.13 21.25
C SER A 266 46.76 18.65 22.66
N GLU A 267 47.03 19.94 22.94
CA GLU A 267 46.90 20.53 24.28
C GLU A 267 45.76 21.56 24.40
N LYS A 268 45.16 21.96 23.26
CA LYS A 268 44.21 23.08 23.20
C LYS A 268 42.98 22.74 22.38
N LEU A 269 41.82 23.03 22.96
CA LEU A 269 40.50 22.96 22.33
C LEU A 269 39.97 24.38 22.13
N LEU A 270 39.44 24.67 20.95
CA LEU A 270 38.64 25.86 20.67
C LEU A 270 37.19 25.55 21.04
N VAL A 271 36.62 26.29 21.98
CA VAL A 271 35.30 26.03 22.54
C VAL A 271 34.43 27.28 22.38
N GLY A 272 33.33 27.13 21.63
CA GLY A 272 32.30 28.14 21.44
C GLY A 272 31.05 27.76 22.23
N VAL A 273 30.54 28.66 23.05
CA VAL A 273 29.36 28.42 23.89
C VAL A 273 28.33 29.51 23.62
N ARG A 274 27.05 29.13 23.56
CA ARG A 274 25.98 30.10 23.40
C ARG A 274 25.92 31.03 24.63
N PRO A 275 25.79 32.36 24.45
CA PRO A 275 25.67 33.28 25.58
C PRO A 275 24.59 32.83 26.58
N GLY A 276 24.92 32.85 27.87
CA GLY A 276 24.02 32.44 28.96
C GLY A 276 23.89 30.92 29.18
N ARG A 277 24.75 30.11 28.56
CA ARG A 277 24.86 28.66 28.82
C ARG A 277 26.17 28.33 29.52
N ASP A 278 26.20 27.23 30.25
CA ASP A 278 27.43 26.75 30.88
C ASP A 278 28.38 26.12 29.85
N ALA A 279 29.68 26.18 30.14
CA ALA A 279 30.68 25.52 29.31
C ALA A 279 30.50 23.99 29.36
N PRO A 280 30.64 23.29 28.22
CA PRO A 280 30.50 21.84 28.20
C PRO A 280 31.60 21.15 29.02
N ASP A 281 31.28 19.99 29.60
CA ASP A 281 32.30 19.10 30.19
C ASP A 281 33.16 18.48 29.08
N LEU A 282 34.47 18.69 29.16
CA LEU A 282 35.45 18.24 28.18
C LEU A 282 36.27 17.02 28.67
N ALA A 283 36.00 16.50 29.87
CA ALA A 283 36.73 15.35 30.41
C ALA A 283 36.66 14.13 29.49
N ASN A 284 35.52 13.93 28.81
CA ASN A 284 35.29 12.82 27.89
C ASN A 284 35.46 13.18 26.41
N PHE A 285 36.07 14.34 26.09
CA PHE A 285 36.17 14.83 24.71
C PHE A 285 36.69 13.79 23.73
N ASN A 286 37.74 13.04 24.08
CA ASN A 286 38.33 12.03 23.20
C ASN A 286 37.35 10.87 22.91
N CYS A 287 36.52 10.47 23.88
CA CYS A 287 35.48 9.46 23.66
C CYS A 287 34.41 9.96 22.68
N ASP A 288 33.93 11.20 22.89
CA ASP A 288 32.91 11.80 22.02
C ASP A 288 33.45 12.07 20.62
N ALA A 289 34.68 12.58 20.49
CA ALA A 289 35.33 12.82 19.22
C ALA A 289 35.59 11.52 18.46
N ALA A 290 35.95 10.42 19.15
CA ALA A 290 36.09 9.12 18.52
C ALA A 290 34.73 8.61 18.04
N ALA A 291 33.68 8.74 18.86
CA ALA A 291 32.33 8.32 18.50
C ALA A 291 31.70 9.12 17.34
N CYS A 292 32.12 10.39 17.19
CA CYS A 292 31.76 11.26 16.07
C CYS A 292 32.63 11.06 14.83
N SER A 293 33.82 10.45 14.96
CA SER A 293 34.67 10.11 13.81
C SER A 293 34.05 8.95 13.03
N ASP A 294 34.29 8.88 11.72
CA ASP A 294 33.90 7.72 10.93
C ASP A 294 35.05 6.71 10.79
N GLU A 295 36.08 7.04 10.02
CA GLU A 295 37.06 6.06 9.53
C GLU A 295 38.42 6.21 10.19
N LEU A 296 38.77 7.44 10.58
CA LEU A 296 39.99 7.70 11.30
C LEU A 296 39.86 8.85 12.31
N PHE A 297 40.77 8.87 13.27
CA PHE A 297 41.14 10.07 14.02
C PHE A 297 42.66 10.12 14.14
N ILE A 298 43.19 11.31 14.37
CA ILE A 298 44.63 11.57 14.38
C ILE A 298 45.06 11.99 15.80
N THR A 299 46.23 11.53 16.21
CA THR A 299 46.82 11.84 17.53
C THR A 299 48.28 12.23 17.41
N ALA A 300 48.77 13.01 18.36
CA ALA A 300 50.17 13.45 18.42
C ALA A 300 51.11 12.39 18.99
N SER A 301 50.61 11.43 19.77
CA SER A 301 51.41 10.41 20.45
C SER A 301 50.82 9.02 20.31
N GLN A 302 51.69 8.00 20.30
CA GLN A 302 51.30 6.60 20.31
C GLN A 302 51.00 6.13 21.74
N SER A 303 49.77 6.36 22.21
CA SER A 303 49.29 5.84 23.49
C SER A 303 48.33 4.66 23.30
N PRO A 304 48.45 3.56 24.07
CA PRO A 304 47.49 2.46 24.06
C PRO A 304 46.05 2.88 24.38
N PHE A 305 45.87 4.00 25.09
CA PHE A 305 44.56 4.59 25.37
C PHE A 305 43.77 4.88 24.08
N PHE A 306 44.44 5.45 23.07
CA PHE A 306 43.78 5.84 21.82
C PHE A 306 43.36 4.64 20.97
N ALA A 307 44.12 3.56 20.97
CA ALA A 307 43.76 2.35 20.21
C ALA A 307 42.41 1.76 20.65
N GLN A 308 42.07 1.86 21.94
CA GLN A 308 40.80 1.37 22.49
C GLN A 308 39.60 2.20 22.03
N LEU A 309 39.81 3.48 21.68
CA LEU A 309 38.74 4.36 21.20
C LEU A 309 38.31 4.06 19.76
N GLY A 310 39.11 3.30 19.00
CA GLY A 310 38.78 2.88 17.63
C GLY A 310 37.43 2.16 17.53
N ALA A 311 37.08 1.34 18.54
CA ALA A 311 35.81 0.61 18.59
C ALA A 311 34.57 1.52 18.72
N LYS A 312 34.74 2.77 19.17
CA LYS A 312 33.64 3.75 19.28
C LYS A 312 33.34 4.43 17.95
N MET A 313 34.22 4.33 16.95
CA MET A 313 34.12 5.09 15.72
C MET A 313 32.85 4.82 14.92
N GLY A 314 32.13 5.91 14.65
CA GLY A 314 30.92 5.95 13.85
C GLY A 314 29.63 5.64 14.61
N GLN A 315 29.68 5.44 15.92
CA GLN A 315 28.48 5.14 16.73
C GLN A 315 27.46 6.29 16.68
N ARG A 316 27.90 7.54 16.90
CA ARG A 316 26.99 8.69 17.03
C ARG A 316 26.28 9.04 15.73
N TRP A 317 27.02 9.14 14.63
CA TRP A 317 26.44 9.57 13.36
C TRP A 317 25.54 8.49 12.75
N ARG A 318 25.90 7.20 12.86
CA ARG A 318 25.07 6.09 12.33
C ARG A 318 23.72 6.03 13.00
N THR A 319 23.68 6.07 14.34
CA THR A 319 22.42 6.04 15.09
C THR A 319 21.51 7.21 14.71
N LYS A 320 22.08 8.42 14.53
CA LYS A 320 21.31 9.60 14.10
C LYS A 320 20.76 9.42 12.67
N ILE A 321 21.56 8.85 11.76
CA ILE A 321 21.13 8.59 10.38
C ILE A 321 20.06 7.50 10.30
N ASP A 322 20.20 6.42 11.07
CA ASP A 322 19.17 5.39 11.16
C ASP A 322 17.84 5.98 11.62
N ALA A 323 17.85 6.85 12.63
CA ALA A 323 16.64 7.55 13.08
C ALA A 323 16.02 8.45 11.99
N VAL A 324 16.84 9.17 11.22
CA VAL A 324 16.36 10.05 10.13
C VAL A 324 15.76 9.24 8.98
N VAL A 325 16.42 8.16 8.56
CA VAL A 325 15.92 7.28 7.49
C VAL A 325 14.60 6.63 7.92
N GLN A 326 14.51 6.12 9.14
CA GLN A 326 13.28 5.53 9.66
C GLN A 326 12.13 6.54 9.76
N ALA A 327 12.41 7.77 10.20
CA ALA A 327 11.40 8.83 10.23
C ALA A 327 10.89 9.18 8.81
N ALA A 328 11.79 9.37 7.85
CA ALA A 328 11.43 9.70 6.47
C ALA A 328 10.63 8.57 5.79
N LEU A 329 10.98 7.31 6.05
CA LEU A 329 10.25 6.16 5.54
C LEU A 329 8.86 6.04 6.16
N LYS A 330 8.71 6.33 7.45
CA LYS A 330 7.40 6.29 8.13
C LYS A 330 6.40 7.30 7.56
N ASP A 331 6.89 8.44 7.07
CA ASP A 331 6.03 9.46 6.46
C ASP A 331 5.58 9.09 5.03
N VAL A 332 6.27 8.16 4.37
CA VAL A 332 6.03 7.76 2.97
C VAL A 332 5.37 6.39 2.86
N LEU A 333 5.70 5.46 3.76
CA LEU A 333 5.17 4.11 3.76
C LEU A 333 3.88 4.04 4.56
N PRO A 334 2.83 3.41 4.01
CA PRO A 334 1.60 3.22 4.76
C PRO A 334 1.88 2.36 6.00
N ASN A 335 1.43 2.83 7.17
CA ASN A 335 1.52 2.07 8.41
C ASN A 335 0.76 0.75 8.23
N LYS A 336 1.50 -0.37 8.15
CA LYS A 336 0.94 -1.72 8.16
C LYS A 336 0.14 -1.92 9.46
N ARG A 337 -1.18 -1.74 9.38
CA ARG A 337 -2.08 -2.08 10.49
C ARG A 337 -2.17 -3.59 10.54
N LEU A 338 -1.45 -4.18 11.50
CA LEU A 338 -1.72 -5.53 11.97
C LEU A 338 -3.02 -5.46 12.79
N SER A 339 -4.12 -5.86 12.18
CA SER A 339 -5.38 -6.07 12.88
C SER A 339 -5.38 -7.47 13.49
N ASP A 340 -4.92 -7.57 14.73
CA ASP A 340 -5.31 -8.65 15.63
C ASP A 340 -6.58 -8.20 16.35
N GLU A 341 -7.72 -8.83 16.05
CA GLU A 341 -8.88 -8.77 16.93
C GLU A 341 -9.23 -10.18 17.41
N SER A 342 -8.93 -10.43 18.68
CA SER A 342 -9.42 -11.55 19.44
C SER A 342 -10.49 -11.09 20.43
N GLY A 343 -11.68 -11.68 20.31
CA GLY A 343 -12.55 -12.05 21.42
C GLY A 343 -13.26 -10.93 22.17
N SER A 344 -14.56 -10.80 21.93
CA SER A 344 -15.50 -10.16 22.87
C SER A 344 -16.56 -11.17 23.30
N ASP A 345 -16.90 -11.11 24.59
CA ASP A 345 -17.93 -11.87 25.29
C ASP A 345 -19.28 -11.88 24.55
N ARG A 346 -19.95 -13.05 24.55
CA ARG A 346 -21.24 -13.29 23.89
C ARG A 346 -22.40 -12.67 24.68
N PRO A 347 -23.13 -11.70 24.13
CA PRO A 347 -24.40 -11.26 24.71
C PRO A 347 -25.50 -12.30 24.47
N THR A 348 -26.46 -12.37 25.39
CA THR A 348 -27.63 -13.24 25.29
C THR A 348 -28.51 -12.81 24.11
N LEU A 349 -28.64 -13.65 23.08
CA LEU A 349 -29.38 -13.31 21.85
C LEU A 349 -30.90 -13.29 22.11
N PRO A 350 -31.64 -12.24 21.68
CA PRO A 350 -33.10 -12.19 21.78
C PRO A 350 -33.76 -13.32 20.94
N PRO A 351 -34.94 -13.82 21.33
CA PRO A 351 -35.63 -14.89 20.60
C PRO A 351 -35.96 -14.47 19.17
N VAL A 352 -35.63 -15.33 18.20
CA VAL A 352 -35.94 -15.13 16.78
C VAL A 352 -37.25 -15.86 16.47
N SER A 353 -38.23 -15.14 15.91
CA SER A 353 -39.48 -15.72 15.41
C SER A 353 -39.37 -15.89 13.90
N TYR A 354 -39.59 -17.12 13.41
CA TYR A 354 -39.56 -17.46 11.99
C TYR A 354 -40.64 -18.48 11.66
N GLN A 355 -41.06 -18.54 10.40
CA GLN A 355 -42.02 -19.52 9.91
C GLN A 355 -41.32 -20.71 9.24
N LEU A 356 -41.79 -21.93 9.49
CA LEU A 356 -41.40 -23.10 8.71
C LEU A 356 -42.60 -23.59 7.89
N THR A 357 -42.44 -23.70 6.58
CA THR A 357 -43.52 -24.00 5.63
C THR A 357 -43.16 -25.22 4.78
N PHE A 358 -44.13 -26.12 4.57
CA PHE A 358 -43.97 -27.30 3.73
C PHE A 358 -45.08 -27.31 2.67
N THR A 359 -44.71 -27.24 1.38
CA THR A 359 -45.66 -27.12 0.27
C THR A 359 -45.68 -28.39 -0.57
N ASN A 360 -46.79 -29.13 -0.54
CA ASN A 360 -46.99 -30.39 -1.27
C ASN A 360 -46.00 -31.52 -0.87
N LEU A 361 -45.61 -31.59 0.42
CA LEU A 361 -44.67 -32.60 0.94
C LEU A 361 -45.31 -33.77 1.69
N GLY A 362 -46.64 -33.83 1.75
CA GLY A 362 -47.37 -34.91 2.41
C GLY A 362 -47.97 -34.51 3.76
N THR A 363 -48.08 -35.48 4.65
CA THR A 363 -48.73 -35.39 5.96
C THR A 363 -47.82 -34.76 7.03
N GLU A 364 -48.41 -34.35 8.15
CA GLU A 364 -47.66 -33.78 9.29
C GLU A 364 -46.60 -34.75 9.85
N GLU A 365 -46.88 -36.06 9.84
CA GLU A 365 -45.94 -37.09 10.28
C GLU A 365 -44.70 -37.18 9.38
N GLU A 366 -44.86 -36.96 8.07
CA GLU A 366 -43.78 -37.01 7.08
C GLU A 366 -42.88 -35.78 7.14
N VAL A 367 -43.43 -34.60 7.47
CA VAL A 367 -42.64 -33.36 7.57
C VAL A 367 -42.03 -33.10 8.95
N ARG A 368 -42.57 -33.74 10.01
CA ARG A 368 -42.11 -33.54 11.38
C ARG A 368 -40.59 -33.78 11.57
N PRO A 369 -39.97 -34.85 11.04
CA PRO A 369 -38.52 -35.04 11.19
C PRO A 369 -37.70 -33.93 10.54
N ILE A 370 -38.13 -33.42 9.38
CA ILE A 370 -37.48 -32.30 8.70
C ILE A 370 -37.60 -31.02 9.55
N SER A 371 -38.78 -30.80 10.13
CA SER A 371 -39.02 -29.67 11.05
C SER A 371 -38.11 -29.71 12.27
N GLU A 372 -38.04 -30.85 12.97
CA GLU A 372 -37.19 -31.02 14.14
C GLU A 372 -35.70 -30.85 13.80
N MET A 373 -35.24 -31.42 12.67
CA MET A 373 -33.85 -31.27 12.24
C MET A 373 -33.53 -29.80 11.90
N THR A 374 -34.41 -29.12 11.16
CA THR A 374 -34.23 -27.70 10.82
C THR A 374 -34.15 -26.83 12.07
N GLN A 375 -35.05 -27.06 13.04
CA GLN A 375 -35.03 -26.33 14.32
C GLN A 375 -33.72 -26.53 15.08
N ARG A 376 -33.24 -27.79 15.20
CA ARG A 376 -31.96 -28.09 15.84
C ARG A 376 -30.80 -27.40 15.13
N LEU A 377 -30.76 -27.41 13.81
CA LEU A 377 -29.71 -26.73 13.04
C LEU A 377 -29.72 -25.22 13.29
N LEU A 378 -30.91 -24.59 13.30
CA LEU A 378 -31.03 -23.16 13.60
C LEU A 378 -30.54 -22.82 15.02
N GLU A 379 -30.81 -23.67 16.01
CA GLU A 379 -30.30 -23.49 17.38
C GLU A 379 -28.77 -23.52 17.44
N HIS A 380 -28.11 -24.35 16.62
CA HIS A 380 -26.65 -24.43 16.56
C HIS A 380 -26.02 -23.27 15.80
N VAL A 381 -26.72 -22.75 14.79
CA VAL A 381 -26.21 -21.71 13.88
C VAL A 381 -26.46 -20.29 14.43
N ARG A 382 -27.51 -20.10 15.23
CA ARG A 382 -27.89 -18.80 15.80
C ARG A 382 -26.79 -18.08 16.61
N PRO A 383 -25.91 -18.77 17.37
CA PRO A 383 -24.78 -18.10 18.02
C PRO A 383 -23.73 -17.52 17.06
N LEU A 384 -23.76 -17.92 15.79
CA LEU A 384 -22.80 -17.52 14.77
C LEU A 384 -23.32 -16.40 13.87
N PHE A 385 -24.64 -16.37 13.63
CA PHE A 385 -25.26 -15.42 12.70
C PHE A 385 -26.44 -14.68 13.33
N ASP A 386 -26.54 -13.38 13.07
CA ASP A 386 -27.71 -12.56 13.42
C ASP A 386 -28.89 -12.92 12.51
N LEU A 387 -29.86 -13.65 13.02
CA LEU A 387 -31.04 -14.12 12.28
C LEU A 387 -32.29 -13.26 12.50
N GLU A 388 -32.17 -12.03 13.03
CA GLU A 388 -33.31 -11.11 13.25
C GLU A 388 -34.15 -10.89 11.98
N ARG A 389 -33.49 -10.89 10.82
CA ARG A 389 -34.09 -10.64 9.51
C ARG A 389 -34.60 -11.90 8.81
N LEU A 390 -34.64 -13.06 9.48
CA LEU A 390 -35.23 -14.28 8.93
C LEU A 390 -36.77 -14.19 8.97
N ASP A 391 -37.43 -14.34 7.81
CA ASP A 391 -38.89 -14.49 7.71
C ASP A 391 -39.29 -15.95 7.94
N GLY A 392 -38.60 -16.86 7.27
CA GLY A 392 -38.87 -18.29 7.37
C GLY A 392 -38.12 -19.14 6.35
N ILE A 393 -38.40 -20.44 6.41
CA ILE A 393 -37.86 -21.46 5.51
C ILE A 393 -39.06 -22.21 4.89
N THR A 394 -39.03 -22.40 3.59
CA THR A 394 -40.03 -23.16 2.84
C THR A 394 -39.38 -24.34 2.15
N PHE A 395 -39.84 -25.56 2.43
CA PHE A 395 -39.51 -26.75 1.64
C PHE A 395 -40.67 -27.06 0.70
N ALA A 396 -40.42 -27.08 -0.62
CA ALA A 396 -41.46 -27.23 -1.63
C ALA A 396 -41.13 -28.31 -2.66
N ALA A 397 -42.12 -29.12 -3.03
CA ALA A 397 -41.99 -30.07 -4.13
C ALA A 397 -41.85 -29.34 -5.49
N ASP A 398 -42.56 -28.23 -5.65
CA ASP A 398 -42.35 -27.28 -6.75
C ASP A 398 -41.62 -26.03 -6.23
N HIS A 399 -40.29 -26.04 -6.35
CA HIS A 399 -39.45 -24.94 -5.90
C HIS A 399 -39.75 -23.62 -6.62
N GLN A 400 -39.96 -23.66 -7.94
CA GLN A 400 -40.19 -22.43 -8.71
C GLN A 400 -41.61 -21.89 -8.49
N GLY A 401 -42.61 -22.79 -8.40
CA GLY A 401 -43.97 -22.41 -8.01
C GLY A 401 -43.99 -21.73 -6.64
N ALA A 402 -43.29 -22.28 -5.66
CA ALA A 402 -43.20 -21.68 -4.32
C ALA A 402 -42.53 -20.30 -4.29
N LEU A 403 -41.58 -20.02 -5.19
CA LEU A 403 -40.98 -18.68 -5.33
C LEU A 403 -41.95 -17.69 -5.99
N ASN A 404 -42.72 -18.14 -6.98
CA ASN A 404 -43.69 -17.31 -7.70
C ASN A 404 -44.90 -16.95 -6.82
N ASP A 405 -45.36 -17.90 -5.99
CA ASP A 405 -46.51 -17.72 -5.08
C ASP A 405 -46.14 -16.97 -3.78
N LEU A 406 -44.86 -16.67 -3.56
CA LEU A 406 -44.39 -16.02 -2.35
C LEU A 406 -44.86 -14.56 -2.28
N GLU A 407 -45.59 -14.21 -1.23
CA GLU A 407 -46.00 -12.83 -0.98
C GLU A 407 -44.78 -11.95 -0.60
N ARG A 408 -44.33 -11.12 -1.56
CA ARG A 408 -43.18 -10.21 -1.41
C ARG A 408 -43.52 -8.93 -0.65
N SER A 409 -44.76 -8.45 -0.76
CA SER A 409 -45.25 -7.22 -0.12
C SER A 409 -44.50 -5.94 -0.53
N PHE A 410 -43.90 -5.93 -1.73
CA PHE A 410 -43.37 -4.77 -2.46
C PHE A 410 -43.53 -5.00 -3.97
N ASP A 411 -43.35 -3.95 -4.78
CA ASP A 411 -43.46 -4.03 -6.24
C ASP A 411 -42.21 -4.71 -6.83
N ILE A 412 -42.40 -5.94 -7.33
CA ILE A 412 -41.33 -6.77 -7.88
C ILE A 412 -40.88 -6.33 -9.29
N ASP A 413 -41.71 -5.56 -10.00
CA ASP A 413 -41.42 -5.14 -11.38
C ASP A 413 -40.50 -3.91 -11.41
N THR A 414 -40.56 -3.08 -10.36
CA THR A 414 -39.77 -1.84 -10.25
C THR A 414 -38.62 -1.93 -9.25
N THR A 415 -38.59 -2.96 -8.42
CA THR A 415 -37.52 -3.19 -7.42
C THR A 415 -36.58 -4.29 -7.89
N PRO A 416 -35.25 -4.04 -7.99
CA PRO A 416 -34.30 -5.06 -8.47
C PRO A 416 -34.28 -6.36 -7.67
N GLU A 417 -34.70 -6.31 -6.40
CA GLU A 417 -34.83 -7.47 -5.53
C GLU A 417 -36.10 -8.29 -5.77
N GLY A 418 -36.88 -8.00 -6.82
CA GLY A 418 -37.98 -8.86 -7.28
C GLY A 418 -37.47 -10.24 -7.69
N VAL A 419 -36.32 -10.30 -8.37
CA VAL A 419 -35.67 -11.56 -8.76
C VAL A 419 -35.04 -12.23 -7.53
N PRO A 420 -35.30 -13.53 -7.24
CA PRO A 420 -34.66 -14.25 -6.14
C PRO A 420 -33.13 -14.34 -6.25
N ASP A 421 -32.46 -14.53 -5.12
CA ASP A 421 -31.06 -14.91 -5.01
C ASP A 421 -30.95 -16.44 -5.08
N TYR A 422 -30.63 -16.98 -6.25
CA TYR A 422 -30.41 -18.41 -6.40
C TYR A 422 -29.05 -18.79 -5.81
N ILE A 423 -29.05 -19.69 -4.81
CA ILE A 423 -27.83 -20.19 -4.15
C ILE A 423 -27.30 -21.40 -4.93
N ALA A 424 -28.19 -22.32 -5.28
CA ALA A 424 -27.93 -23.51 -6.06
C ALA A 424 -29.22 -23.95 -6.79
N GLN A 425 -29.13 -24.97 -7.63
CA GLN A 425 -30.32 -25.55 -8.25
C GLN A 425 -31.31 -26.02 -7.16
N GLY A 426 -32.51 -25.44 -7.15
CA GLY A 426 -33.55 -25.75 -6.16
C GLY A 426 -33.32 -25.17 -4.76
N ALA A 427 -32.40 -24.20 -4.60
CA ALA A 427 -32.24 -23.46 -3.35
C ALA A 427 -32.06 -21.98 -3.64
N ALA A 428 -32.95 -21.15 -3.10
CA ALA A 428 -32.93 -19.70 -3.30
C ALA A 428 -33.37 -18.95 -2.04
N THR A 429 -33.01 -17.66 -2.00
CA THR A 429 -33.53 -16.71 -1.02
C THR A 429 -34.27 -15.58 -1.71
N ALA A 430 -35.35 -15.12 -1.10
CA ALA A 430 -36.15 -14.01 -1.59
C ALA A 430 -36.32 -12.95 -0.50
N LEU A 431 -36.20 -11.68 -0.86
CA LEU A 431 -36.57 -10.60 0.04
C LEU A 431 -38.08 -10.48 0.14
N VAL A 432 -38.57 -10.23 1.35
CA VAL A 432 -39.98 -9.99 1.65
C VAL A 432 -40.10 -8.81 2.61
N LEU A 433 -41.21 -8.08 2.54
CA LEU A 433 -41.52 -7.01 3.48
C LEU A 433 -42.57 -7.50 4.49
N ARG A 434 -42.26 -7.40 5.78
CA ARG A 434 -43.18 -7.74 6.89
C ARG A 434 -43.23 -6.59 7.85
N ASP A 435 -44.40 -5.99 8.03
CA ASP A 435 -44.60 -4.83 8.92
C ASP A 435 -43.60 -3.69 8.64
N GLY A 436 -43.29 -3.46 7.35
CA GLY A 436 -42.31 -2.45 6.92
C GLY A 436 -40.84 -2.83 7.12
N VAL A 437 -40.55 -4.04 7.60
CA VAL A 437 -39.18 -4.56 7.82
C VAL A 437 -38.82 -5.56 6.73
N ALA A 438 -37.74 -5.27 5.99
CA ALA A 438 -37.18 -6.20 5.01
C ALA A 438 -36.68 -7.46 5.72
N LYS A 439 -37.04 -8.64 5.21
CA LYS A 439 -36.64 -9.95 5.72
C LYS A 439 -36.28 -10.91 4.58
N VAL A 440 -35.62 -12.02 4.91
CA VAL A 440 -35.25 -13.09 3.99
C VAL A 440 -36.15 -14.30 4.18
N ARG A 441 -36.78 -14.77 3.10
CA ARG A 441 -37.43 -16.07 3.01
C ARG A 441 -36.49 -17.03 2.27
N ILE A 442 -36.17 -18.16 2.89
CA ILE A 442 -35.40 -19.24 2.28
C ILE A 442 -36.39 -20.20 1.63
N VAL A 443 -36.19 -20.56 0.36
CA VAL A 443 -37.00 -21.54 -0.37
C VAL A 443 -36.09 -22.64 -0.91
N MET A 444 -36.35 -23.87 -0.52
CA MET A 444 -35.58 -25.05 -0.91
C MET A 444 -36.50 -26.11 -1.49
N HIS A 445 -36.00 -26.85 -2.47
CA HIS A 445 -36.67 -28.03 -2.99
C HIS A 445 -36.80 -29.09 -1.88
N ALA A 446 -37.91 -29.82 -1.86
CA ALA A 446 -38.24 -30.84 -0.85
C ALA A 446 -37.11 -31.85 -0.62
N ALA A 447 -36.40 -32.22 -1.68
CA ALA A 447 -35.28 -33.16 -1.65
C ALA A 447 -34.16 -32.71 -0.69
N TYR A 448 -33.92 -31.40 -0.53
CA TYR A 448 -32.94 -30.92 0.45
C TYR A 448 -33.41 -31.18 1.89
N GLY A 449 -34.69 -30.94 2.18
CA GLY A 449 -35.28 -31.26 3.48
C GLY A 449 -35.21 -32.75 3.81
N GLN A 450 -35.46 -33.60 2.82
CA GLN A 450 -35.31 -35.06 2.96
C GLN A 450 -33.85 -35.46 3.15
N SER A 451 -32.91 -34.81 2.46
CA SER A 451 -31.48 -35.09 2.59
C SER A 451 -30.94 -34.76 3.98
N LEU A 452 -31.47 -33.70 4.65
CA LEU A 452 -31.06 -33.34 6.01
C LEU A 452 -31.34 -34.42 7.06
N ILE A 453 -32.28 -35.34 6.79
CA ILE A 453 -32.66 -36.42 7.71
C ILE A 453 -32.25 -37.81 7.20
N ALA A 454 -31.62 -37.89 6.03
CA ALA A 454 -31.19 -39.14 5.43
C ALA A 454 -29.82 -39.59 6.00
N ASP A 455 -29.55 -40.91 5.93
CA ASP A 455 -28.27 -41.49 6.34
C ASP A 455 -27.12 -41.20 5.34
N GLU A 456 -27.46 -40.71 4.15
CA GLU A 456 -26.48 -40.39 3.11
C GLU A 456 -25.76 -39.07 3.41
N GLN A 457 -24.59 -39.21 4.02
CA GLN A 457 -23.74 -38.12 4.51
C GLN A 457 -23.52 -37.00 3.47
N GLU A 458 -23.17 -37.34 2.23
CA GLU A 458 -22.82 -36.36 1.19
C GLU A 458 -24.00 -35.42 0.83
N HIS A 459 -25.19 -35.99 0.62
CA HIS A 459 -26.40 -35.20 0.32
C HIS A 459 -26.87 -34.39 1.52
N ALA A 460 -26.76 -34.94 2.74
CA ALA A 460 -27.07 -34.22 3.97
C ALA A 460 -26.14 -33.01 4.16
N GLU A 461 -24.84 -33.19 3.89
CA GLU A 461 -23.83 -32.13 3.97
C GLU A 461 -24.05 -31.04 2.92
N MET A 462 -24.42 -31.37 1.69
CA MET A 462 -24.80 -30.37 0.68
C MET A 462 -26.06 -29.60 1.08
N ALA A 463 -27.09 -30.30 1.57
CA ALA A 463 -28.32 -29.65 2.02
C ALA A 463 -28.07 -28.70 3.20
N LEU A 464 -27.21 -29.12 4.13
CA LEU A 464 -26.75 -28.28 5.24
C LEU A 464 -26.05 -27.03 4.73
N HIS A 465 -25.12 -27.16 3.78
CA HIS A 465 -24.40 -26.03 3.21
C HIS A 465 -25.35 -24.98 2.65
N PHE A 466 -26.30 -25.38 1.80
CA PHE A 466 -27.22 -24.43 1.16
C PHE A 466 -28.24 -23.83 2.12
N LEU A 467 -28.67 -24.58 3.15
CA LEU A 467 -29.49 -24.03 4.22
C LEU A 467 -28.72 -22.95 4.98
N VAL A 468 -27.47 -23.22 5.37
CA VAL A 468 -26.63 -22.25 6.08
C VAL A 468 -26.34 -21.03 5.20
N ALA A 469 -26.06 -21.19 3.91
CA ALA A 469 -25.92 -20.08 2.97
C ALA A 469 -27.17 -19.17 2.95
N GLY A 470 -28.37 -19.76 2.97
CA GLY A 470 -29.62 -19.01 3.10
C GLY A 470 -29.77 -18.27 4.44
N LEU A 471 -29.29 -18.86 5.54
CA LEU A 471 -29.29 -18.21 6.85
C LEU A 471 -28.29 -17.04 6.91
N VAL A 472 -27.11 -17.19 6.29
CA VAL A 472 -26.13 -16.11 6.19
C VAL A 472 -26.68 -14.92 5.40
N GLN A 473 -27.53 -15.15 4.40
CA GLN A 473 -28.21 -14.06 3.69
C GLN A 473 -29.07 -13.20 4.63
N ALA A 474 -29.75 -13.80 5.62
CA ALA A 474 -30.49 -13.03 6.63
C ALA A 474 -29.55 -12.16 7.49
N CYS A 475 -28.40 -12.71 7.89
CA CYS A 475 -27.38 -11.95 8.61
C CYS A 475 -26.77 -10.82 7.77
N THR A 476 -26.49 -11.11 6.51
CA THR A 476 -25.99 -10.15 5.52
C THR A 476 -26.98 -9.00 5.32
N LEU A 477 -28.29 -9.31 5.21
CA LEU A 477 -29.33 -8.30 5.14
C LEU A 477 -29.37 -7.42 6.40
N SER A 478 -29.23 -8.01 7.59
CA SER A 478 -29.17 -7.24 8.85
C SER A 478 -28.02 -6.22 8.84
N GLN A 479 -26.84 -6.62 8.36
CA GLN A 479 -25.68 -5.73 8.25
C GLN A 479 -25.92 -4.59 7.24
N ILE A 480 -26.46 -4.92 6.07
CA ILE A 480 -26.75 -3.91 5.02
C ILE A 480 -27.82 -2.93 5.51
N GLU A 481 -28.91 -3.40 6.09
CA GLU A 481 -30.00 -2.53 6.59
C GLU A 481 -29.57 -1.65 7.77
N LYS A 482 -28.60 -2.08 8.58
CA LYS A 482 -28.00 -1.24 9.63
C LYS A 482 -27.16 -0.10 9.05
N ALA A 483 -26.44 -0.35 7.96
CA ALA A 483 -25.58 0.65 7.31
C ALA A 483 -26.38 1.59 6.38
N LEU A 484 -27.28 1.03 5.57
CA LEU A 484 -28.07 1.71 4.55
C LEU A 484 -29.54 1.24 4.60
N PRO A 485 -30.35 1.78 5.53
CA PRO A 485 -31.75 1.38 5.69
C PRO A 485 -32.55 1.49 4.38
N SER A 486 -33.32 0.45 4.05
CA SER A 486 -34.18 0.37 2.86
C SER A 486 -33.48 0.42 1.50
N PHE A 487 -32.16 0.55 1.45
CA PHE A 487 -31.39 0.70 0.20
C PHE A 487 -31.69 -0.41 -0.81
N LEU A 488 -31.85 -1.65 -0.35
CA LEU A 488 -32.11 -2.77 -1.26
C LEU A 488 -33.53 -2.73 -1.87
N LEU A 489 -34.49 -2.11 -1.19
CA LEU A 489 -35.89 -2.01 -1.60
C LEU A 489 -36.21 -0.72 -2.37
N GLU A 490 -35.23 0.17 -2.56
CA GLU A 490 -35.41 1.37 -3.37
C GLU A 490 -35.53 1.00 -4.87
N PRO A 491 -36.57 1.52 -5.57
CA PRO A 491 -36.65 1.40 -7.01
C PRO A 491 -35.47 2.09 -7.69
N VAL A 492 -34.93 1.46 -8.73
CA VAL A 492 -33.81 2.00 -9.51
C VAL A 492 -34.32 2.50 -10.85
N LEU A 493 -34.22 3.81 -11.07
CA LEU A 493 -34.61 4.43 -12.33
C LEU A 493 -33.47 4.32 -13.36
N MET A 494 -33.79 4.18 -14.64
CA MET A 494 -32.80 4.09 -15.71
C MET A 494 -31.88 5.32 -15.82
N THR A 495 -32.31 6.47 -15.29
CA THR A 495 -31.52 7.70 -15.20
C THR A 495 -30.47 7.66 -14.09
N ASP A 496 -30.58 6.74 -13.13
CA ASP A 496 -29.55 6.46 -12.11
C ASP A 496 -28.58 5.40 -12.62
N HIS A 497 -27.57 5.85 -13.37
CA HIS A 497 -26.60 4.96 -14.00
C HIS A 497 -25.82 4.10 -13.00
N ASP A 498 -25.45 4.67 -11.84
CA ASP A 498 -24.70 3.92 -10.84
C ASP A 498 -25.59 2.87 -10.18
N GLY A 499 -26.85 3.22 -9.89
CA GLY A 499 -27.85 2.26 -9.43
C GLY A 499 -28.10 1.14 -10.44
N VAL A 500 -28.23 1.46 -11.73
CA VAL A 500 -28.46 0.49 -12.79
C VAL A 500 -27.28 -0.47 -12.92
N LEU A 501 -26.05 0.02 -13.01
CA LEU A 501 -24.86 -0.86 -13.03
C LEU A 501 -24.74 -1.67 -11.74
N HIS A 502 -25.05 -1.05 -10.60
CA HIS A 502 -25.03 -1.74 -9.32
C HIS A 502 -25.99 -2.94 -9.27
N CYS A 503 -27.11 -2.89 -9.99
CA CYS A 503 -28.03 -4.01 -10.08
C CYS A 503 -27.38 -5.29 -10.64
N ALA A 504 -26.33 -5.18 -11.46
CA ALA A 504 -25.59 -6.35 -11.94
C ALA A 504 -24.60 -6.92 -10.90
N VAL A 505 -24.04 -6.12 -10.00
CA VAL A 505 -23.03 -6.61 -9.03
C VAL A 505 -23.58 -6.86 -7.62
N ARG A 506 -24.71 -6.23 -7.25
CA ARG A 506 -25.26 -6.27 -5.87
C ARG A 506 -25.43 -7.68 -5.31
N LYS A 507 -25.89 -8.62 -6.14
CA LYS A 507 -26.08 -10.02 -5.75
C LYS A 507 -24.76 -10.76 -5.62
N ALA A 508 -23.77 -10.41 -6.44
CA ALA A 508 -22.41 -10.97 -6.33
C ALA A 508 -21.76 -10.59 -4.99
N VAL A 509 -21.97 -9.35 -4.52
CA VAL A 509 -21.47 -8.90 -3.20
C VAL A 509 -21.98 -9.80 -2.08
N ARG A 510 -23.28 -10.14 -2.09
CA ARG A 510 -23.89 -11.07 -1.13
C ARG A 510 -23.47 -12.53 -1.38
N ALA A 511 -23.32 -12.92 -2.65
CA ALA A 511 -22.90 -14.27 -3.04
C ALA A 511 -21.52 -14.66 -2.51
N TYR A 512 -20.59 -13.71 -2.57
CA TYR A 512 -19.31 -13.85 -1.91
C TYR A 512 -19.47 -14.12 -0.41
N ARG A 513 -20.30 -13.35 0.27
CA ARG A 513 -20.44 -13.43 1.73
C ARG A 513 -21.09 -14.73 2.19
N TYR A 514 -22.24 -15.09 1.61
CA TYR A 514 -22.90 -16.32 2.03
C TYR A 514 -22.04 -17.55 1.75
N ALA A 515 -21.36 -17.60 0.60
CA ALA A 515 -20.52 -18.74 0.25
C ALA A 515 -19.31 -18.85 1.17
N ARG A 516 -18.71 -17.72 1.57
CA ARG A 516 -17.60 -17.68 2.52
C ARG A 516 -18.00 -18.20 3.89
N ASP A 517 -19.08 -17.68 4.44
CA ASP A 517 -19.45 -18.00 5.83
C ASP A 517 -20.13 -19.38 5.93
N SER A 518 -20.71 -19.91 4.84
CA SER A 518 -21.23 -21.28 4.78
C SER A 518 -20.17 -22.34 4.42
N ALA A 519 -18.96 -21.94 3.97
CA ALA A 519 -17.95 -22.85 3.43
C ALA A 519 -17.54 -24.00 4.36
N GLN A 520 -17.58 -23.76 5.68
CA GLN A 520 -17.20 -24.74 6.71
C GLN A 520 -18.36 -25.66 7.13
N PHE A 521 -19.54 -25.48 6.54
CA PHE A 521 -20.73 -26.27 6.81
C PHE A 521 -21.01 -27.18 5.63
N GLY A 522 -20.72 -28.48 5.80
CA GLY A 522 -21.03 -29.51 4.80
C GLY A 522 -19.87 -29.86 3.85
N ALA A 523 -20.23 -30.26 2.62
CA ALA A 523 -19.36 -30.97 1.69
C ALA A 523 -18.49 -30.02 0.86
N ASP A 524 -17.43 -29.46 1.47
CA ASP A 524 -16.51 -28.48 0.86
C ASP A 524 -16.15 -28.79 -0.61
N ALA A 525 -15.64 -30.01 -0.87
CA ALA A 525 -15.16 -30.38 -2.20
C ALA A 525 -16.28 -30.42 -3.25
N MET A 526 -17.46 -30.93 -2.88
CA MET A 526 -18.61 -31.04 -3.80
C MET A 526 -19.20 -29.66 -4.10
N VAL A 527 -19.33 -28.81 -3.07
CA VAL A 527 -19.80 -27.43 -3.21
C VAL A 527 -18.85 -26.62 -4.10
N GLN A 528 -17.54 -26.74 -3.88
CA GLN A 528 -16.54 -26.08 -4.72
C GLN A 528 -16.63 -26.53 -6.18
N GLN A 529 -16.82 -27.84 -6.42
CA GLN A 529 -17.01 -28.38 -7.76
C GLN A 529 -18.28 -27.82 -8.42
N GLU A 530 -19.37 -27.75 -7.69
CA GLU A 530 -20.65 -27.23 -8.18
C GLU A 530 -20.56 -25.72 -8.50
N PHE A 531 -19.94 -24.93 -7.63
CA PHE A 531 -19.70 -23.50 -7.91
C PHE A 531 -18.75 -23.27 -9.09
N SER A 532 -17.77 -24.16 -9.28
CA SER A 532 -16.90 -24.12 -10.47
C SER A 532 -17.69 -24.37 -11.76
N LYS A 533 -18.64 -25.32 -11.76
CA LYS A 533 -19.53 -25.54 -12.91
C LYS A 533 -20.42 -24.34 -13.16
N TYR A 534 -20.99 -23.71 -12.12
CA TYR A 534 -21.81 -22.51 -12.27
C TYR A 534 -21.02 -21.37 -12.91
N LEU A 535 -19.76 -21.17 -12.50
CA LEU A 535 -18.87 -20.20 -13.13
C LEU A 535 -18.68 -20.52 -14.62
N ILE A 536 -18.20 -21.73 -14.94
CA ILE A 536 -17.93 -22.12 -16.34
C ILE A 536 -19.18 -21.92 -17.22
N ASN A 537 -20.32 -22.46 -16.78
CA ASN A 537 -21.59 -22.35 -17.51
C ASN A 537 -22.04 -20.90 -17.67
N SER A 538 -21.90 -20.06 -16.65
CA SER A 538 -22.30 -18.65 -16.73
C SER A 538 -21.48 -17.88 -17.77
N PHE A 539 -20.17 -18.12 -17.86
CA PHE A 539 -19.30 -17.46 -18.84
C PHE A 539 -19.54 -17.98 -20.26
N ASP A 540 -19.74 -19.28 -20.44
CA ASP A 540 -20.03 -19.88 -21.74
C ASP A 540 -21.38 -19.40 -22.27
N ASN A 541 -22.42 -19.43 -21.43
CA ASN A 541 -23.75 -18.92 -21.78
C ASN A 541 -23.71 -17.42 -22.07
N ALA A 542 -23.07 -16.61 -21.22
CA ALA A 542 -22.95 -15.17 -21.42
C ALA A 542 -22.30 -14.83 -22.78
N SER A 543 -21.26 -15.58 -23.17
CA SER A 543 -20.57 -15.35 -24.44
C SER A 543 -21.49 -15.59 -25.64
N VAL A 544 -22.27 -16.68 -25.61
CA VAL A 544 -23.23 -17.02 -26.67
C VAL A 544 -24.39 -16.02 -26.69
N THR A 545 -24.97 -15.73 -25.53
CA THR A 545 -26.12 -14.84 -25.40
C THR A 545 -25.79 -13.40 -25.82
N ILE A 546 -24.64 -12.87 -25.42
CA ILE A 546 -24.20 -11.52 -25.83
C ILE A 546 -23.87 -11.50 -27.33
N ALA A 547 -23.22 -12.54 -27.87
CA ALA A 547 -22.93 -12.60 -29.30
C ALA A 547 -24.21 -12.58 -30.14
N ASN A 548 -25.20 -13.42 -29.81
CA ASN A 548 -26.49 -13.45 -30.49
C ASN A 548 -27.22 -12.11 -30.37
N ALA A 549 -27.22 -11.47 -29.19
CA ALA A 549 -27.83 -10.17 -29.01
C ALA A 549 -27.16 -9.06 -29.85
N LYS A 550 -25.84 -9.13 -30.03
CA LYS A 550 -25.09 -8.20 -30.90
C LYS A 550 -25.44 -8.41 -32.37
N GLU A 551 -25.61 -9.66 -32.81
CA GLU A 551 -26.05 -9.98 -34.17
C GLU A 551 -27.47 -9.45 -34.43
N GLU A 552 -28.42 -9.74 -33.52
CA GLU A 552 -29.79 -9.23 -33.60
C GLU A 552 -29.82 -7.68 -33.63
N HIS A 553 -28.99 -7.04 -32.80
CA HIS A 553 -28.87 -5.58 -32.78
C HIS A 553 -28.28 -5.02 -34.08
N ALA A 554 -27.32 -5.72 -34.70
CA ALA A 554 -26.75 -5.29 -35.97
C ALA A 554 -27.77 -5.34 -37.11
N ASP A 555 -28.67 -6.32 -37.09
CA ASP A 555 -29.76 -6.46 -38.05
C ASP A 555 -30.91 -5.46 -37.78
N SER A 556 -31.24 -5.22 -36.51
CA SER A 556 -32.30 -4.31 -36.07
C SER A 556 -31.89 -3.58 -34.77
N PRO A 557 -31.37 -2.33 -34.87
CA PRO A 557 -30.84 -1.61 -33.71
C PRO A 557 -31.85 -1.40 -32.58
N ASP A 558 -31.67 -2.18 -31.51
CA ASP A 558 -32.41 -2.10 -30.25
C ASP A 558 -31.40 -2.09 -29.09
N TYR A 559 -31.07 -0.89 -28.61
CA TYR A 559 -30.11 -0.69 -27.51
C TYR A 559 -30.67 -1.17 -26.16
N PRO A 560 -31.94 -0.87 -25.79
CA PRO A 560 -32.53 -1.41 -24.56
C PRO A 560 -32.43 -2.94 -24.45
N LYS A 561 -32.81 -3.67 -25.50
CA LYS A 561 -32.76 -5.14 -25.50
C LYS A 561 -31.34 -5.68 -25.39
N LEU A 562 -30.40 -5.08 -26.14
CA LEU A 562 -28.99 -5.45 -26.09
C LEU A 562 -28.39 -5.17 -24.70
N PHE A 563 -28.73 -4.01 -24.11
CA PHE A 563 -28.30 -3.64 -22.76
C PHE A 563 -28.83 -4.60 -21.70
N GLU A 564 -30.13 -4.87 -21.68
CA GLU A 564 -30.75 -5.80 -20.73
C GLU A 564 -30.11 -7.19 -20.81
N THR A 565 -29.87 -7.68 -22.02
CA THR A 565 -29.23 -8.97 -22.25
C THR A 565 -27.79 -9.00 -21.74
N ALA A 566 -27.00 -7.98 -22.06
CA ALA A 566 -25.61 -7.89 -21.64
C ALA A 566 -25.47 -7.67 -20.13
N HIS A 567 -26.35 -6.86 -19.53
CA HIS A 567 -26.40 -6.59 -18.10
C HIS A 567 -26.77 -7.84 -17.29
N GLY A 568 -27.79 -8.58 -17.73
CA GLY A 568 -28.17 -9.86 -17.11
C GLY A 568 -27.04 -10.89 -17.20
N ALA A 569 -26.38 -11.00 -18.36
CA ALA A 569 -25.22 -11.87 -18.53
C ALA A 569 -24.04 -11.47 -17.61
N ALA A 570 -23.76 -10.17 -17.48
CA ALA A 570 -22.75 -9.66 -16.55
C ALA A 570 -23.08 -10.00 -15.09
N SER A 571 -24.36 -9.88 -14.70
CA SER A 571 -24.82 -10.24 -13.36
C SER A 571 -24.53 -11.70 -13.03
N GLU A 572 -24.89 -12.64 -13.91
CA GLU A 572 -24.66 -14.07 -13.69
C GLU A 572 -23.17 -14.43 -13.62
N MET A 573 -22.34 -13.83 -14.48
CA MET A 573 -20.88 -14.01 -14.43
C MET A 573 -20.29 -13.54 -13.09
N LEU A 574 -20.74 -12.39 -12.58
CA LEU A 574 -20.25 -11.83 -11.31
C LEU A 574 -20.73 -12.67 -10.12
N ILE A 575 -22.01 -13.08 -10.10
CA ILE A 575 -22.59 -13.89 -9.02
C ILE A 575 -21.85 -15.24 -8.91
N SER A 576 -21.68 -15.94 -10.03
CA SER A 576 -21.02 -17.26 -10.05
C SER A 576 -19.55 -17.16 -9.63
N THR A 577 -18.84 -16.12 -10.08
CA THR A 577 -17.46 -15.84 -9.70
C THR A 577 -17.34 -15.55 -8.21
N ALA A 578 -18.15 -14.63 -7.70
CA ALA A 578 -18.16 -14.25 -6.30
C ALA A 578 -18.47 -15.43 -5.38
N ARG A 579 -19.41 -16.30 -5.77
CA ARG A 579 -19.77 -17.52 -5.03
C ARG A 579 -18.59 -18.48 -4.90
N LEU A 580 -17.86 -18.74 -6.01
CA LEU A 580 -16.67 -19.58 -5.97
C LEU A 580 -15.56 -18.95 -5.11
N LEU A 581 -15.29 -17.66 -5.28
CA LEU A 581 -14.29 -16.93 -4.49
C LEU A 581 -14.60 -16.95 -2.99
N GLY A 582 -15.86 -16.69 -2.63
CA GLY A 582 -16.34 -16.71 -1.26
C GLY A 582 -16.09 -18.07 -0.60
N HIS A 583 -16.58 -19.14 -1.22
CA HIS A 583 -16.40 -20.52 -0.71
C HIS A 583 -14.93 -20.86 -0.46
N ARG A 584 -14.06 -20.54 -1.42
CA ARG A 584 -12.61 -20.78 -1.32
C ARG A 584 -11.96 -20.03 -0.17
N HIS A 585 -12.31 -18.77 0.02
CA HIS A 585 -11.79 -18.01 1.16
C HIS A 585 -12.29 -18.57 2.49
N GLY A 586 -13.53 -19.02 2.55
CA GLY A 586 -14.10 -19.65 3.75
C GLY A 586 -13.38 -20.96 4.13
N THR A 587 -12.84 -21.68 3.15
CA THR A 587 -12.02 -22.89 3.34
C THR A 587 -10.51 -22.64 3.38
N SER A 588 -10.09 -21.36 3.45
CA SER A 588 -8.67 -20.94 3.48
C SER A 588 -7.85 -21.38 2.23
N ARG A 589 -8.50 -21.59 1.08
CA ARG A 589 -7.86 -21.93 -0.20
C ARG A 589 -7.71 -20.69 -1.09
N LEU A 590 -6.65 -19.91 -0.86
CA LEU A 590 -6.44 -18.65 -1.57
C LEU A 590 -6.01 -18.85 -3.05
N ASP A 591 -5.24 -19.91 -3.37
CA ASP A 591 -4.68 -20.09 -4.72
C ASP A 591 -5.47 -21.07 -5.60
N PHE A 592 -5.78 -20.69 -6.84
CA PHE A 592 -6.34 -21.63 -7.82
C PHE A 592 -5.35 -22.78 -8.07
N SER A 593 -5.76 -24.03 -7.77
CA SER A 593 -4.89 -25.20 -7.85
C SER A 593 -4.89 -25.82 -9.25
N THR A 594 -4.00 -26.79 -9.51
CA THR A 594 -3.88 -27.45 -10.83
C THR A 594 -5.10 -28.28 -11.23
N SER A 595 -5.99 -28.68 -10.31
CA SER A 595 -7.25 -29.39 -10.63
C SER A 595 -8.36 -28.46 -11.14
N GLU A 596 -8.09 -27.16 -11.26
CA GLU A 596 -9.03 -26.12 -11.71
C GLU A 596 -8.61 -25.53 -13.06
N SER A 597 -7.98 -26.38 -13.89
CA SER A 597 -7.59 -26.04 -15.27
C SER A 597 -8.73 -25.41 -16.04
N ASP A 598 -9.96 -25.88 -15.82
CA ASP A 598 -11.11 -25.50 -16.64
C ASP A 598 -11.62 -24.10 -16.29
N VAL A 599 -11.73 -23.75 -14.99
CA VAL A 599 -12.08 -22.38 -14.57
C VAL A 599 -11.04 -21.39 -15.08
N ARG A 600 -9.74 -21.71 -14.92
CA ARG A 600 -8.67 -20.85 -15.43
C ARG A 600 -8.68 -20.76 -16.95
N ALA A 601 -8.94 -21.85 -17.67
CA ALA A 601 -9.04 -21.87 -19.12
C ALA A 601 -10.22 -21.02 -19.61
N THR A 602 -11.39 -21.14 -18.96
CA THR A 602 -12.58 -20.33 -19.26
C THR A 602 -12.31 -18.83 -19.09
N LEU A 603 -11.62 -18.43 -18.03
CA LEU A 603 -11.24 -17.03 -17.78
C LEU A 603 -10.13 -16.56 -18.74
N ALA A 604 -9.14 -17.39 -19.02
CA ALA A 604 -8.03 -17.08 -19.93
C ALA A 604 -8.51 -16.85 -21.36
N ALA A 605 -9.45 -17.69 -21.84
CA ALA A 605 -10.09 -17.52 -23.15
C ALA A 605 -10.77 -16.15 -23.33
N ARG A 606 -11.05 -15.45 -22.22
CA ARG A 606 -11.74 -14.16 -22.17
C ARG A 606 -10.87 -13.02 -21.62
N GLN A 607 -9.57 -13.27 -21.43
CA GLN A 607 -8.61 -12.30 -20.87
C GLN A 607 -9.03 -11.77 -19.49
N LEU A 608 -9.56 -12.66 -18.64
CA LEU A 608 -10.05 -12.33 -17.28
C LEU A 608 -9.27 -13.05 -16.17
N THR A 609 -8.11 -13.62 -16.49
CA THR A 609 -7.27 -14.36 -15.53
C THR A 609 -6.73 -13.47 -14.40
N SER A 610 -6.29 -12.25 -14.70
CA SER A 610 -5.86 -11.30 -13.66
C SER A 610 -7.03 -10.61 -12.98
N TRP A 611 -8.14 -10.42 -13.70
CA TRP A 611 -9.35 -9.77 -13.20
C TRP A 611 -9.97 -10.50 -12.01
N ILE A 612 -9.97 -11.84 -12.01
CA ILE A 612 -10.58 -12.60 -10.90
C ILE A 612 -9.86 -12.34 -9.57
N GLU A 613 -8.54 -12.13 -9.59
CA GLU A 613 -7.77 -11.76 -8.39
C GLU A 613 -8.11 -10.34 -7.93
N VAL A 614 -8.27 -9.42 -8.87
CA VAL A 614 -8.72 -8.04 -8.58
C VAL A 614 -10.10 -8.05 -7.93
N PHE A 615 -11.06 -8.76 -8.52
CA PHE A 615 -12.42 -8.88 -7.99
C PHE A 615 -12.45 -9.56 -6.61
N SER A 616 -11.61 -10.59 -6.43
CA SER A 616 -11.40 -11.25 -5.14
C SER A 616 -10.94 -10.28 -4.05
N LYS A 617 -9.88 -9.49 -4.31
CA LYS A 617 -9.35 -8.53 -3.33
C LYS A 617 -10.34 -7.39 -3.05
N ASP A 618 -11.06 -6.92 -4.05
CA ASP A 618 -12.06 -5.85 -3.88
C ASP A 618 -13.26 -6.32 -3.04
N LEU A 619 -13.75 -7.55 -3.26
CA LEU A 619 -14.78 -8.16 -2.40
C LEU A 619 -14.28 -8.37 -0.96
N GLN A 620 -13.05 -8.86 -0.78
CA GLN A 620 -12.44 -9.00 0.55
C GLN A 620 -12.38 -7.67 1.29
N ARG A 621 -11.84 -6.63 0.65
CA ARG A 621 -11.73 -5.28 1.22
C ARG A 621 -13.10 -4.67 1.52
N PHE A 622 -14.07 -4.85 0.62
CA PHE A 622 -15.45 -4.42 0.86
C PHE A 622 -15.98 -4.99 2.17
N TRP A 623 -15.83 -6.29 2.40
CA TRP A 623 -16.32 -6.97 3.61
C TRP A 623 -15.46 -6.77 4.86
N GLN A 624 -14.28 -6.14 4.75
CA GLN A 624 -13.45 -5.73 5.89
C GLN A 624 -13.83 -4.36 6.45
N LYS A 625 -14.62 -3.55 5.72
CA LYS A 625 -15.11 -2.26 6.21
C LYS A 625 -16.11 -2.47 7.36
N GLU A 626 -16.05 -1.61 8.38
CA GLU A 626 -16.97 -1.63 9.52
C GLU A 626 -18.39 -1.17 9.14
N THR A 627 -18.49 -0.25 8.17
CA THR A 627 -19.74 0.29 7.65
C THR A 627 -19.58 0.71 6.19
N TRP A 628 -20.70 0.91 5.48
CA TRP A 628 -20.72 1.22 4.06
C TRP A 628 -21.63 2.41 3.74
N THR A 629 -21.20 3.17 2.74
CA THR A 629 -21.98 4.20 2.05
C THR A 629 -22.46 3.66 0.70
N ARG A 630 -23.41 4.35 0.04
CA ARG A 630 -23.82 3.96 -1.33
C ARG A 630 -22.65 3.97 -2.31
N THR A 631 -21.73 4.92 -2.16
CA THR A 631 -20.53 5.02 -2.99
C THR A 631 -19.63 3.80 -2.84
N ASP A 632 -19.57 3.15 -1.68
CA ASP A 632 -18.81 1.91 -1.51
C ASP A 632 -19.40 0.75 -2.33
N PHE A 633 -20.72 0.68 -2.45
CA PHE A 633 -21.40 -0.32 -3.28
C PHE A 633 -21.23 -0.03 -4.78
N TYR A 634 -21.33 1.25 -5.16
CA TYR A 634 -21.18 1.68 -6.55
C TYR A 634 -19.74 1.58 -7.05
N ALA A 635 -18.74 1.66 -6.17
CA ALA A 635 -17.34 1.46 -6.55
C ALA A 635 -17.08 0.09 -7.20
N LEU A 636 -17.89 -0.93 -6.89
CA LEU A 636 -17.78 -2.25 -7.50
C LEU A 636 -18.36 -2.33 -8.92
N ASN A 637 -19.03 -1.27 -9.41
CA ASN A 637 -19.58 -1.21 -10.77
C ASN A 637 -18.51 -1.39 -11.85
N ILE A 638 -17.26 -1.02 -11.57
CA ILE A 638 -16.13 -1.22 -12.49
C ILE A 638 -15.94 -2.69 -12.88
N HIS A 639 -16.34 -3.66 -12.03
CA HIS A 639 -16.28 -5.08 -12.39
C HIS A 639 -17.36 -5.47 -13.40
N VAL A 640 -18.54 -4.83 -13.35
CA VAL A 640 -19.60 -4.98 -14.37
C VAL A 640 -19.07 -4.48 -15.70
N GLU A 641 -18.47 -3.29 -15.70
CA GLU A 641 -17.87 -2.72 -16.91
C GLU A 641 -16.76 -3.62 -17.45
N ARG A 642 -15.88 -4.13 -16.60
CA ARG A 642 -14.75 -4.96 -17.02
C ARG A 642 -15.16 -6.29 -17.67
N VAL A 643 -16.18 -6.97 -17.16
CA VAL A 643 -16.71 -8.19 -17.79
C VAL A 643 -17.45 -7.88 -19.10
N LEU A 644 -18.08 -6.71 -19.21
CA LEU A 644 -18.68 -6.24 -20.45
C LEU A 644 -17.62 -5.88 -21.50
N TRP A 645 -16.53 -5.22 -21.11
CA TRP A 645 -15.40 -4.90 -22.00
C TRP A 645 -14.80 -6.17 -22.61
N ALA A 646 -14.68 -7.25 -21.84
CA ALA A 646 -14.21 -8.55 -22.33
C ALA A 646 -15.12 -9.14 -23.43
N ASN A 647 -16.40 -8.74 -23.46
CA ASN A 647 -17.38 -9.14 -24.48
C ASN A 647 -17.57 -8.06 -25.58
N GLY A 648 -16.71 -7.04 -25.60
CA GLY A 648 -16.77 -5.96 -26.57
C GLY A 648 -18.01 -5.09 -26.43
N ILE A 649 -18.51 -4.92 -25.20
CA ILE A 649 -19.56 -3.98 -24.84
C ILE A 649 -18.93 -2.87 -23.99
N VAL A 650 -19.13 -1.62 -24.40
CA VAL A 650 -18.62 -0.44 -23.69
C VAL A 650 -19.77 0.47 -23.31
N LEU A 651 -19.83 0.86 -22.04
CA LEU A 651 -20.87 1.73 -21.49
C LEU A 651 -20.25 3.04 -21.01
N TRP A 652 -20.92 4.17 -21.29
CA TRP A 652 -20.59 5.46 -20.71
C TRP A 652 -21.80 6.38 -20.61
N ARG A 653 -21.65 7.47 -19.85
CA ARG A 653 -22.71 8.47 -19.69
C ARG A 653 -22.67 9.48 -20.81
N GLU A 654 -23.82 9.83 -21.37
CA GLU A 654 -23.90 10.91 -22.34
C GLU A 654 -23.43 12.27 -21.75
N PRO A 655 -22.52 13.00 -22.40
CA PRO A 655 -21.96 14.26 -21.86
C PRO A 655 -22.96 15.41 -21.69
N ASN A 656 -24.13 15.33 -22.33
CA ASN A 656 -25.12 16.41 -22.40
C ASN A 656 -26.01 16.54 -21.14
N GLY A 657 -25.80 15.68 -20.12
CA GLY A 657 -26.51 15.75 -18.84
C GLY A 657 -27.92 15.14 -18.86
N HIS A 658 -28.36 14.52 -19.96
CA HIS A 658 -29.68 13.88 -20.07
C HIS A 658 -29.77 12.50 -19.41
N GLY A 659 -28.69 12.01 -18.78
CA GLY A 659 -28.74 10.77 -18.01
C GLY A 659 -29.05 9.53 -18.86
N THR A 660 -28.58 9.51 -20.11
CA THR A 660 -28.68 8.33 -20.98
C THR A 660 -27.36 7.56 -20.97
N MET A 661 -27.40 6.26 -20.74
CA MET A 661 -26.25 5.37 -20.95
C MET A 661 -26.08 5.13 -22.45
N ILE A 662 -24.90 5.43 -22.96
CA ILE A 662 -24.51 5.11 -24.32
C ILE A 662 -23.78 3.77 -24.30
N MET A 663 -24.22 2.89 -25.19
CA MET A 663 -23.64 1.58 -25.41
C MET A 663 -22.97 1.56 -26.77
N ALA A 664 -21.68 1.21 -26.82
CA ALA A 664 -21.03 0.82 -28.07
C ALA A 664 -20.77 -0.69 -28.08
N ALA A 665 -21.13 -1.30 -29.20
CA ALA A 665 -20.78 -2.66 -29.57
C ALA A 665 -19.98 -2.59 -30.88
N PRO A 666 -18.68 -2.23 -30.84
CA PRO A 666 -17.88 -2.14 -32.06
C PRO A 666 -17.95 -3.47 -32.81
N SER A 667 -18.27 -3.39 -34.11
CA SER A 667 -18.17 -4.51 -35.03
C SER A 667 -16.75 -5.09 -34.91
N GLN A 668 -16.60 -6.41 -34.86
CA GLN A 668 -15.27 -7.03 -34.87
C GLN A 668 -14.45 -6.35 -35.98
N LEU A 669 -13.31 -5.75 -35.61
CA LEU A 669 -12.34 -5.26 -36.57
C LEU A 669 -11.98 -6.46 -37.45
N ALA A 670 -12.53 -6.50 -38.66
CA ALA A 670 -12.15 -7.48 -39.65
C ALA A 670 -10.62 -7.42 -39.75
N PRO A 671 -9.90 -8.56 -39.72
CA PRO A 671 -8.48 -8.54 -40.00
C PRO A 671 -8.33 -7.90 -41.39
N GLN A 672 -7.72 -6.71 -41.43
CA GLN A 672 -7.38 -6.10 -42.71
C GLN A 672 -6.37 -7.02 -43.42
N PRO A 673 -6.47 -7.17 -44.76
CA PRO A 673 -5.76 -8.17 -45.54
C PRO A 673 -4.23 -8.10 -45.44
#